data_AF-A0A1R2AS07-F1
#
_entry.id   AF-A0A1R2AS07-F1
#
_cell.length_a   1.000
_cell.length_b   1.000
_cell.length_c   1.000
_cell.angle_alpha   90.00
_cell.angle_beta   90.00
_cell.angle_gamma   90.00
#
_symmetry.space_group_name_H-M   'P 1'
#
loop_
_entity.id
_entity.type
_entity.pdbx_description
1 polymer ?
#
loop_
_entity_poly.entity_id
_entity_poly.type
_entity_poly.pdbx_seq_one_letter_code
_entity_poly.pdbx_strand_id
1 'polypeptide(L)'
;MEWLKGFFRNAEFSGTGSLIRLAFPQDNYSKKTEFMNSTLIVKNKELFIKNDDCDYEQEQMSYISFPLNADSQLIHYSISDDDVRIECIKWVDLNTQSQPGTFYGFEFENANSYQSFASYIAKYLKIEEEGFQDPNYRLKNLKAAQSKLAVTKQIVASDISKSQIKPEVDSQEEAKAKPDIDFKRMALQALSHLYTPDSILFMSPGDLYLLGPGLETPILTDKGIAFLIIRHPEFRISLDLVRESQIVMRILMDNQFHSKVELENRSISWVENVSATERRTWKTVLLDDVSSLNGLISIAKYESEKKVYVTDLNEEDQKWVAGVVEVDSEKEEASGEHEKMELDFEEPIPSAPVNEDFEDIKDSITSWKDSRVYASRKGKITIYSDSESGLKQTSVMDLDANPSQMLLQKQDTNILFLNSKMPNIVYQLDLNRCQIVDEFKVKEDPIRQLCHTSKFSQLTDSSLFLGLSEKALYTIDPRDPKKIVQTFSYSSNPLLSCMSTTEQGHIAAGSDKGEIRLYKEIGKKSTTNFPGLGHAIKSIDSTNNGDWLVATTDNYLMVIQTKYGGELAYAKALARKRKPPRKLVINPDDIAKYQILTINFTPAKFNVNDSNEETSIITSTGNLVIVWNFASVKSGNIDDYFIKPMEYSVIKNEFKYGDDSVVITYPKTVQVQRSRWNCRKK
;
A
#
# COMPACT_ATOMS: atom_id res chain seq x y z
N MET A 1 -23.82 2.68 -51.66
CA MET A 1 -24.15 4.12 -51.63
C MET A 1 -25.59 4.41 -52.10
N GLU A 2 -26.04 4.00 -53.29
CA GLU A 2 -27.48 4.07 -53.65
C GLU A 2 -28.38 3.20 -52.77
N TRP A 3 -27.87 2.05 -52.29
CA TRP A 3 -28.62 1.18 -51.38
C TRP A 3 -28.93 1.85 -50.03
N LEU A 4 -28.01 2.65 -49.45
CA LEU A 4 -28.24 3.43 -48.21
C LEU A 4 -29.30 4.52 -48.43
N LYS A 5 -29.23 5.24 -49.57
CA LYS A 5 -30.25 6.22 -49.96
C LYS A 5 -31.62 5.59 -50.23
N GLY A 6 -31.66 4.33 -50.69
CA GLY A 6 -32.89 3.54 -50.87
C GLY A 6 -33.39 2.85 -49.59
N PHE A 7 -32.49 2.47 -48.67
CA PHE A 7 -32.78 1.73 -47.45
C PHE A 7 -33.69 2.52 -46.49
N PHE A 8 -33.49 3.84 -46.42
CA PHE A 8 -34.25 4.75 -45.56
C PHE A 8 -35.54 5.32 -46.19
N ARG A 9 -35.87 4.98 -47.45
CA ARG A 9 -37.14 5.44 -48.09
C ARG A 9 -38.38 4.73 -47.56
N ASN A 10 -38.23 3.57 -46.90
CA ASN A 10 -39.32 2.75 -46.36
C ASN A 10 -39.20 2.63 -44.82
N ALA A 11 -39.00 3.75 -44.12
CA ALA A 11 -38.99 3.79 -42.67
C ALA A 11 -40.42 3.62 -42.13
N GLU A 12 -40.59 2.84 -41.06
CA GLU A 12 -41.89 2.71 -40.40
C GLU A 12 -42.15 3.88 -39.43
N PHE A 13 -41.07 4.47 -38.90
CA PHE A 13 -41.05 5.73 -38.16
C PHE A 13 -39.74 6.48 -38.42
N SER A 14 -39.79 7.82 -38.39
CA SER A 14 -38.60 8.69 -38.37
C SER A 14 -38.80 9.89 -37.45
N GLY A 15 -37.79 10.23 -36.65
CA GLY A 15 -37.76 11.42 -35.80
C GLY A 15 -36.36 12.04 -35.74
N THR A 16 -36.28 13.35 -35.56
CA THR A 16 -35.02 14.13 -35.54
C THR A 16 -34.60 14.47 -34.11
N GLY A 17 -33.29 14.59 -33.91
CA GLY A 17 -32.71 14.83 -32.60
C GLY A 17 -31.20 14.63 -32.56
N SER A 18 -30.66 14.45 -31.37
CA SER A 18 -29.24 14.24 -31.12
C SER A 18 -28.99 12.89 -30.48
N LEU A 19 -27.97 12.17 -30.96
CA LEU A 19 -27.46 11.00 -30.25
C LEU A 19 -26.56 11.47 -29.11
N ILE A 20 -26.81 10.95 -27.91
CA ILE A 20 -26.00 11.21 -26.73
C ILE A 20 -25.44 9.91 -26.16
N ARG A 21 -24.29 10.02 -25.50
CA ARG A 21 -23.69 8.97 -24.68
C ARG A 21 -23.72 9.41 -23.22
N LEU A 22 -24.34 8.61 -22.37
CA LEU A 22 -24.42 8.83 -20.92
C LEU A 22 -23.18 8.23 -20.25
N ALA A 23 -22.60 8.94 -19.27
CA ALA A 23 -21.48 8.47 -18.47
C ALA A 23 -21.87 7.27 -17.58
N PHE A 24 -23.10 7.29 -17.06
CA PHE A 24 -23.69 6.22 -16.26
C PHE A 24 -25.18 6.08 -16.60
N PRO A 25 -25.77 4.89 -16.48
CA PRO A 25 -27.19 4.69 -16.80
C PRO A 25 -28.12 5.38 -15.79
N GLN A 26 -27.61 5.77 -14.62
CA GLN A 26 -28.35 6.47 -13.56
C GLN A 26 -28.08 7.98 -13.55
N ASP A 27 -27.13 8.47 -14.36
CA ASP A 27 -26.76 9.89 -14.44
C ASP A 27 -27.17 10.47 -15.80
N ASN A 28 -28.32 11.12 -15.81
CA ASN A 28 -28.91 11.72 -17.02
C ASN A 28 -28.28 13.09 -17.39
N TYR A 29 -27.35 13.63 -16.57
CA TYR A 29 -26.71 14.94 -16.77
C TYR A 29 -25.29 14.84 -17.33
N SER A 30 -24.52 13.87 -16.86
CA SER A 30 -23.16 13.63 -17.35
C SER A 30 -23.22 12.90 -18.69
N LYS A 31 -23.44 13.66 -19.76
CA LYS A 31 -23.61 13.14 -21.13
C LYS A 31 -22.73 13.88 -22.13
N LYS A 32 -22.41 13.21 -23.23
CA LYS A 32 -21.72 13.78 -24.39
C LYS A 32 -22.58 13.58 -25.63
N THR A 33 -22.83 14.65 -26.38
CA THR A 33 -23.46 14.55 -27.71
C THR A 33 -22.49 13.88 -28.68
N GLU A 34 -22.89 12.72 -29.19
CA GLU A 34 -22.14 11.94 -30.16
C GLU A 34 -22.45 12.43 -31.59
N PHE A 35 -23.73 12.66 -31.89
CA PHE A 35 -24.19 13.22 -33.16
C PHE A 35 -25.22 14.33 -32.88
N MET A 36 -24.99 15.53 -33.42
CA MET A 36 -25.84 16.69 -33.15
C MET A 36 -27.07 16.71 -34.05
N ASN A 37 -26.92 16.47 -35.36
CA ASN A 37 -28.02 16.30 -36.29
C ASN A 37 -28.18 14.82 -36.63
N SER A 38 -29.18 14.17 -36.03
CA SER A 38 -29.45 12.76 -36.25
C SER A 38 -30.91 12.48 -36.54
N THR A 39 -31.13 11.49 -37.40
CA THR A 39 -32.44 10.91 -37.63
C THR A 39 -32.51 9.54 -36.97
N LEU A 40 -33.41 9.39 -36.00
CA LEU A 40 -33.84 8.12 -35.43
C LEU A 40 -34.89 7.49 -36.34
N ILE A 41 -34.69 6.23 -36.71
CA ILE A 41 -35.51 5.47 -37.64
C ILE A 41 -35.85 4.12 -37.01
N VAL A 42 -37.11 3.70 -37.09
CA VAL A 42 -37.51 2.34 -36.70
C VAL A 42 -37.93 1.57 -37.95
N LYS A 43 -37.36 0.37 -38.12
CA LYS A 43 -37.66 -0.52 -39.24
C LYS A 43 -37.32 -1.97 -38.88
N ASN A 44 -38.18 -2.93 -39.23
CA ASN A 44 -37.93 -4.36 -39.02
C ASN A 44 -37.61 -4.75 -37.55
N LYS A 45 -38.20 -4.08 -36.55
CA LYS A 45 -37.86 -4.24 -35.12
C LYS A 45 -36.39 -3.94 -34.79
N GLU A 46 -35.78 -3.03 -35.53
CA GLU A 46 -34.49 -2.44 -35.20
C GLU A 46 -34.63 -0.91 -35.19
N LEU A 47 -33.88 -0.28 -34.29
CA LEU A 47 -33.79 1.16 -34.14
C LEU A 47 -32.46 1.64 -34.69
N PHE A 48 -32.49 2.51 -35.69
CA PHE A 48 -31.33 3.08 -36.35
C PHE A 48 -31.21 4.55 -35.99
N ILE A 49 -30.01 5.02 -35.66
CA ILE A 49 -29.71 6.43 -35.45
C ILE A 49 -28.64 6.83 -36.45
N LYS A 50 -29.06 7.61 -37.45
CA LYS A 50 -28.23 8.05 -38.57
C LYS A 50 -27.65 9.43 -38.25
N ASN A 51 -26.35 9.61 -38.45
CA ASN A 51 -25.72 10.93 -38.41
C ASN A 51 -25.95 11.63 -39.76
N ASP A 52 -26.67 12.75 -39.77
CA ASP A 52 -27.02 13.47 -40.99
C ASP A 52 -25.93 14.45 -41.45
N ASP A 53 -24.93 14.75 -40.61
CA ASP A 53 -23.81 15.65 -40.92
C ASP A 53 -22.59 14.95 -41.55
N CYS A 54 -22.65 13.62 -41.75
CA CYS A 54 -21.49 12.84 -42.20
C CYS A 54 -21.27 12.93 -43.73
N ASP A 55 -20.04 13.25 -44.15
CA ASP A 55 -19.62 13.27 -45.55
C ASP A 55 -19.30 11.86 -46.04
N TYR A 56 -20.12 11.35 -46.96
CA TYR A 56 -20.12 9.95 -47.36
C TYR A 56 -18.90 9.53 -48.21
N GLU A 57 -18.05 10.47 -48.63
CA GLU A 57 -16.85 10.15 -49.42
C GLU A 57 -15.65 9.66 -48.59
N GLN A 58 -15.69 9.76 -47.24
CA GLN A 58 -14.57 9.42 -46.36
C GLN A 58 -14.67 8.07 -45.59
N GLU A 59 -15.58 7.17 -45.97
CA GLU A 59 -15.75 5.82 -45.37
C GLU A 59 -15.83 5.75 -43.82
N GLN A 60 -16.24 6.82 -43.14
CA GLN A 60 -16.53 6.79 -41.69
C GLN A 60 -17.95 6.31 -41.39
N MET A 61 -18.13 5.62 -40.25
CA MET A 61 -19.41 5.04 -39.81
C MET A 61 -20.55 6.07 -39.83
N SER A 62 -21.67 5.72 -40.48
CA SER A 62 -22.76 6.66 -40.79
C SER A 62 -24.11 6.34 -40.11
N TYR A 63 -24.17 5.35 -39.21
CA TYR A 63 -25.32 5.11 -38.32
C TYR A 63 -24.96 4.14 -37.18
N ILE A 64 -25.77 4.11 -36.13
CA ILE A 64 -25.77 3.09 -35.07
C ILE A 64 -27.12 2.37 -35.09
N SER A 65 -27.16 1.06 -34.85
CA SER A 65 -28.39 0.27 -34.81
C SER A 65 -28.52 -0.53 -33.53
N PHE A 66 -29.74 -0.62 -32.99
CA PHE A 66 -30.08 -1.38 -31.80
C PHE A 66 -31.25 -2.32 -32.11
N PRO A 67 -31.13 -3.63 -31.80
CA PRO A 67 -32.24 -4.55 -31.96
C PRO A 67 -33.31 -4.28 -30.90
N LEU A 68 -34.59 -4.29 -31.30
CA LEU A 68 -35.73 -4.19 -30.39
C LEU A 68 -36.25 -5.60 -30.10
N ASN A 69 -35.72 -6.23 -29.05
CA ASN A 69 -36.12 -7.57 -28.60
C ASN A 69 -36.89 -7.51 -27.27
N ALA A 70 -37.39 -8.65 -26.80
CA ALA A 70 -38.19 -8.73 -25.57
C ALA A 70 -37.39 -8.36 -24.30
N ASP A 71 -36.06 -8.36 -24.37
CA ASP A 71 -35.15 -8.06 -23.26
C ASP A 71 -34.61 -6.61 -23.31
N SER A 72 -35.04 -5.82 -24.30
CA SER A 72 -34.66 -4.41 -24.44
C SER A 72 -35.52 -3.53 -23.54
N GLN A 73 -34.92 -2.66 -22.73
CA GLN A 73 -35.65 -1.67 -21.93
C GLN A 73 -35.46 -0.24 -22.47
N LEU A 74 -36.59 0.47 -22.65
CA LEU A 74 -36.62 1.87 -23.04
C LEU A 74 -36.99 2.72 -21.83
N ILE A 75 -36.14 3.65 -21.46
CA ILE A 75 -36.39 4.55 -20.33
C ILE A 75 -36.52 5.97 -20.85
N HIS A 76 -37.66 6.60 -20.55
CA HIS A 76 -37.92 8.01 -20.83
C HIS A 76 -37.55 8.88 -19.63
N TYR A 77 -36.90 10.01 -19.91
CA TYR A 77 -36.64 11.06 -18.94
C TYR A 77 -36.68 12.44 -19.62
N SER A 78 -37.01 13.47 -18.85
CA SER A 78 -37.08 14.85 -19.33
C SER A 78 -36.07 15.72 -18.60
N ILE A 79 -35.36 16.58 -19.33
CA ILE A 79 -34.50 17.62 -18.75
C ILE A 79 -35.18 18.96 -18.99
N SER A 80 -35.42 19.73 -17.93
CA SER A 80 -35.83 21.13 -18.09
C SER A 80 -34.87 22.10 -17.43
N ASP A 81 -34.56 23.16 -18.14
CA ASP A 81 -34.09 24.44 -17.60
C ASP A 81 -35.25 25.45 -17.69
N ASP A 82 -35.17 26.60 -17.01
CA ASP A 82 -36.29 27.52 -16.74
C ASP A 82 -37.13 27.94 -17.99
N ASP A 83 -36.59 27.78 -19.22
CA ASP A 83 -37.26 28.07 -20.49
C ASP A 83 -37.24 26.93 -21.56
N VAL A 84 -36.60 25.79 -21.31
CA VAL A 84 -36.42 24.72 -22.33
C VAL A 84 -36.62 23.33 -21.74
N ARG A 85 -37.51 22.52 -22.33
CA ARG A 85 -37.72 21.11 -21.98
C ARG A 85 -37.27 20.21 -23.14
N ILE A 86 -36.35 19.30 -22.86
CA ILE A 86 -35.85 18.30 -23.80
C ILE A 86 -36.35 16.93 -23.34
N GLU A 87 -37.03 16.21 -24.24
CA GLU A 87 -37.47 14.84 -24.00
C GLU A 87 -36.39 13.87 -24.50
N CYS A 88 -36.03 12.90 -23.66
CA CYS A 88 -34.93 11.99 -23.91
C CYS A 88 -35.35 10.53 -23.71
N ILE A 89 -34.78 9.64 -24.52
CA ILE A 89 -34.90 8.19 -24.32
C ILE A 89 -33.52 7.58 -24.19
N LYS A 90 -33.34 6.64 -23.27
CA LYS A 90 -32.14 5.79 -23.18
C LYS A 90 -32.50 4.33 -23.32
N TRP A 91 -31.56 3.58 -23.89
CA TRP A 91 -31.68 2.14 -24.15
C TRP A 91 -30.83 1.38 -23.11
N VAL A 92 -31.40 0.39 -22.45
CA VAL A 92 -30.67 -0.50 -21.53
C VAL A 92 -30.77 -1.93 -22.06
N ASP A 93 -29.63 -2.53 -22.40
CA ASP A 93 -29.52 -3.94 -22.79
C ASP A 93 -29.31 -4.79 -21.53
N LEU A 94 -30.24 -5.70 -21.24
CA LEU A 94 -30.23 -6.53 -20.04
C LEU A 94 -29.46 -7.85 -20.21
N ASN A 95 -29.05 -8.22 -21.42
CA ASN A 95 -28.33 -9.48 -21.67
C ASN A 95 -26.81 -9.27 -21.71
N THR A 96 -26.15 -9.71 -20.64
CA THR A 96 -24.72 -9.65 -20.36
C THR A 96 -23.85 -10.54 -21.26
N GLN A 97 -23.74 -10.23 -22.55
CA GLN A 97 -22.65 -10.74 -23.43
C GLN A 97 -22.10 -9.72 -24.44
N SER A 98 -22.49 -8.44 -24.37
CA SER A 98 -21.88 -7.31 -25.09
C SER A 98 -21.05 -6.44 -24.13
N GLN A 99 -20.06 -5.70 -24.65
CA GLN A 99 -19.07 -4.95 -23.84
C GLN A 99 -19.71 -4.03 -22.78
N PRO A 100 -19.21 -4.02 -21.53
CA PRO A 100 -19.70 -3.10 -20.51
C PRO A 100 -19.27 -1.66 -20.82
N GLY A 101 -20.23 -0.73 -20.80
CA GLY A 101 -19.92 0.68 -20.52
C GLY A 101 -20.24 1.74 -21.58
N THR A 102 -21.15 1.51 -22.53
CA THR A 102 -21.63 2.61 -23.40
C THR A 102 -23.14 2.67 -23.42
N PHE A 103 -23.71 3.60 -22.65
CA PHE A 103 -25.15 3.83 -22.58
C PHE A 103 -25.50 4.94 -23.56
N TYR A 104 -26.25 4.61 -24.60
CA TYR A 104 -26.71 5.60 -25.57
C TYR A 104 -28.10 6.09 -25.22
N GLY A 105 -28.34 7.36 -25.51
CA GLY A 105 -29.66 7.96 -25.47
C GLY A 105 -29.89 8.81 -26.72
N PHE A 106 -31.14 9.20 -26.93
CA PHE A 106 -31.54 10.08 -28.00
C PHE A 106 -32.36 11.23 -27.43
N GLU A 107 -31.94 12.44 -27.75
CA GLU A 107 -32.62 13.69 -27.37
C GLU A 107 -33.46 14.15 -28.54
N PHE A 108 -34.77 14.21 -28.35
CA PHE A 108 -35.65 14.63 -29.42
C PHE A 108 -35.57 16.15 -29.61
N GLU A 109 -35.57 16.58 -30.88
CA GLU A 109 -35.51 18.00 -31.22
C GLU A 109 -36.67 18.80 -30.61
N ASN A 110 -37.82 18.16 -30.42
CA ASN A 110 -38.97 18.73 -29.74
C ASN A 110 -39.88 17.65 -29.11
N ALA A 111 -40.73 18.06 -28.18
CA ALA A 111 -41.63 17.17 -27.46
C ALA A 111 -42.63 16.44 -28.37
N ASN A 112 -43.04 17.03 -29.50
CA ASN A 112 -43.96 16.38 -30.45
C ASN A 112 -43.28 15.20 -31.17
N SER A 113 -41.98 15.31 -31.46
CA SER A 113 -41.17 14.22 -32.04
C SER A 113 -41.09 13.03 -31.08
N TYR A 114 -40.88 13.29 -29.78
CA TYR A 114 -40.92 12.23 -28.76
C TYR A 114 -42.32 11.60 -28.64
N GLN A 115 -43.40 12.40 -28.54
CA GLN A 115 -44.76 11.87 -28.41
C GLN A 115 -45.17 10.98 -29.60
N SER A 116 -44.73 11.36 -30.80
CA SER A 116 -44.94 10.57 -32.02
C SER A 116 -44.16 9.26 -31.97
N PHE A 117 -42.92 9.28 -31.51
CA PHE A 117 -42.10 8.08 -31.30
C PHE A 117 -42.72 7.16 -30.23
N ALA A 118 -43.07 7.72 -29.07
CA ALA A 118 -43.64 6.97 -27.95
C ALA A 118 -44.95 6.27 -28.34
N SER A 119 -45.83 6.97 -29.06
CA SER A 119 -47.08 6.39 -29.58
C SER A 119 -46.84 5.27 -30.59
N TYR A 120 -45.78 5.38 -31.40
CA TYR A 120 -45.41 4.36 -32.37
C TYR A 120 -44.80 3.12 -31.69
N ILE A 121 -43.82 3.31 -30.82
CA ILE A 121 -43.03 2.22 -30.21
C ILE A 121 -43.80 1.45 -29.14
N ALA A 122 -44.80 2.08 -28.49
CA ALA A 122 -45.68 1.43 -27.51
C ALA A 122 -46.42 0.19 -28.04
N LYS A 123 -46.50 0.02 -29.37
CA LYS A 123 -47.03 -1.19 -30.02
C LYS A 123 -46.08 -2.39 -29.94
N TYR A 124 -44.80 -2.14 -29.69
CA TYR A 124 -43.72 -3.13 -29.76
C TYR A 124 -42.99 -3.31 -28.43
N LEU A 125 -42.83 -2.25 -27.64
CA LEU A 125 -42.07 -2.22 -26.39
C LEU A 125 -42.73 -1.31 -25.36
N LYS A 126 -42.62 -1.68 -24.08
CA LYS A 126 -43.05 -0.82 -22.97
C LYS A 126 -41.96 0.22 -22.69
N ILE A 127 -42.34 1.48 -22.52
CA ILE A 127 -41.45 2.56 -22.08
C ILE A 127 -41.63 2.72 -20.56
N GLU A 128 -40.52 2.73 -19.83
CA GLU A 128 -40.48 3.06 -18.41
C GLU A 128 -40.23 4.56 -18.20
N GLU A 129 -40.87 5.15 -17.19
CA GLU A 129 -40.78 6.58 -16.88
C GLU A 129 -39.88 6.79 -15.66
N GLU A 130 -38.78 7.54 -15.81
CA GLU A 130 -37.87 7.86 -14.70
C GLU A 130 -38.19 9.20 -14.02
N GLY A 131 -39.10 9.99 -14.59
CA GLY A 131 -39.56 11.25 -14.02
C GLY A 131 -38.55 12.40 -14.12
N PHE A 132 -38.86 13.50 -13.42
CA PHE A 132 -38.18 14.80 -13.50
C PHE A 132 -36.94 14.86 -12.60
N GLN A 133 -35.84 15.47 -13.08
CA GLN A 133 -34.64 15.71 -12.26
C GLN A 133 -34.28 17.21 -12.30
N ASP A 134 -33.85 17.81 -11.17
CA ASP A 134 -33.47 19.23 -11.05
C ASP A 134 -31.92 19.40 -11.02
N PRO A 135 -31.30 20.15 -11.96
CA PRO A 135 -29.86 20.35 -12.02
C PRO A 135 -29.25 21.14 -10.85
N ASN A 136 -30.05 21.91 -10.09
CA ASN A 136 -29.56 22.94 -9.16
C ASN A 136 -29.30 22.47 -7.72
N TYR A 137 -29.48 21.18 -7.40
CA TYR A 137 -29.30 20.68 -6.04
C TYR A 137 -27.84 20.73 -5.54
N ARG A 138 -26.84 20.53 -6.42
CA ARG A 138 -25.40 20.59 -6.08
C ARG A 138 -24.86 22.02 -5.88
N LEU A 139 -25.38 22.99 -6.63
CA LEU A 139 -24.84 24.36 -6.69
C LEU A 139 -25.14 25.19 -5.41
N LYS A 140 -26.27 24.90 -4.74
CA LYS A 140 -26.67 25.60 -3.50
C LYS A 140 -25.72 25.34 -2.32
N ASN A 141 -25.09 24.16 -2.26
CA ASN A 141 -24.17 23.80 -1.18
C ASN A 141 -22.76 24.40 -1.35
N LEU A 142 -22.34 24.67 -2.60
CA LEU A 142 -21.05 25.30 -2.91
C LEU A 142 -21.00 26.78 -2.55
N LYS A 143 -22.09 27.53 -2.79
CA LYS A 143 -22.17 28.96 -2.42
C LYS A 143 -22.14 29.20 -0.91
N ALA A 144 -22.68 28.27 -0.11
CA ALA A 144 -22.63 28.33 1.36
C ALA A 144 -21.22 28.06 1.94
N ALA A 145 -20.37 27.35 1.21
CA ALA A 145 -18.97 27.12 1.59
C ALA A 145 -18.07 28.32 1.24
N GLN A 146 -18.31 28.97 0.11
CA GLN A 146 -17.52 30.11 -0.36
C GLN A 146 -17.73 31.38 0.49
N SER A 147 -18.93 31.60 1.03
CA SER A 147 -19.19 32.75 1.91
C SER A 147 -18.47 32.70 3.26
N LYS A 148 -17.94 31.53 3.67
CA LYS A 148 -17.16 31.37 4.91
C LYS A 148 -15.66 31.68 4.74
N LEU A 149 -15.13 31.70 3.51
CA LEU A 149 -13.71 31.96 3.23
C LEU A 149 -13.35 33.43 3.01
N ALA A 150 -14.32 34.31 2.74
CA ALA A 150 -14.06 35.70 2.33
C ALA A 150 -13.75 36.69 3.47
N VAL A 151 -13.66 36.25 4.72
CA VAL A 151 -13.35 37.12 5.87
C VAL A 151 -11.99 36.77 6.45
N THR A 152 -10.88 37.04 5.74
CA THR A 152 -9.56 37.27 6.34
C THR A 152 -8.59 37.90 5.32
N LYS A 153 -8.06 39.08 5.68
CA LYS A 153 -6.88 39.80 5.16
C LYS A 153 -7.01 40.63 3.87
N GLN A 154 -7.36 41.90 4.06
CA GLN A 154 -6.82 43.03 3.30
C GLN A 154 -5.36 43.30 3.73
N ILE A 155 -4.44 43.43 2.76
CA ILE A 155 -3.23 44.26 2.91
C ILE A 155 -3.09 45.11 1.65
N VAL A 156 -2.83 46.39 1.88
CA VAL A 156 -2.84 47.52 0.94
C VAL A 156 -1.53 47.56 0.14
N ALA A 157 -1.65 47.82 -1.17
CA ALA A 157 -0.52 48.07 -2.05
C ALA A 157 -0.24 49.59 -2.14
N SER A 158 1.01 50.00 -1.91
CA SER A 158 1.53 51.31 -2.31
C SER A 158 2.92 51.16 -2.93
N ASP A 159 3.04 51.73 -4.12
CA ASP A 159 4.24 52.24 -4.79
C ASP A 159 5.39 51.30 -5.18
N ILE A 160 5.33 50.78 -6.43
CA ILE A 160 6.52 50.68 -7.30
C ILE A 160 6.12 51.07 -8.74
N SER A 161 6.91 51.98 -9.32
CA SER A 161 6.74 52.64 -10.60
C SER A 161 6.83 51.71 -11.82
N LYS A 162 5.95 51.93 -12.80
CA LYS A 162 5.99 51.33 -14.14
C LYS A 162 7.18 51.88 -14.95
N SER A 163 8.30 51.19 -14.92
CA SER A 163 9.28 51.23 -16.01
C SER A 163 10.22 50.03 -15.95
N GLN A 164 10.24 49.25 -17.05
CA GLN A 164 11.22 48.22 -17.40
C GLN A 164 11.21 46.91 -16.59
N ILE A 165 10.31 45.99 -16.93
CA ILE A 165 10.63 44.54 -17.04
C ILE A 165 9.79 43.98 -18.21
N LYS A 166 10.41 43.79 -19.38
CA LYS A 166 9.92 42.78 -20.32
C LYS A 166 10.37 41.44 -19.75
N PRO A 167 9.49 40.46 -19.51
CA PRO A 167 9.96 39.09 -19.37
C PRO A 167 10.46 38.65 -20.75
N GLU A 168 11.78 38.53 -20.91
CA GLU A 168 12.32 37.59 -21.88
C GLU A 168 11.90 36.21 -21.37
N VAL A 169 10.79 35.71 -21.92
CA VAL A 169 10.47 34.29 -21.85
C VAL A 169 11.55 33.59 -22.67
N ASP A 170 12.33 32.75 -22.01
CA ASP A 170 13.41 32.00 -22.63
C ASP A 170 12.82 31.09 -23.72
N SER A 171 13.01 31.49 -24.98
CA SER A 171 12.57 30.76 -26.17
C SER A 171 13.08 29.31 -26.25
N GLN A 172 14.03 28.91 -25.40
CA GLN A 172 14.49 27.53 -25.26
C GLN A 172 13.54 26.64 -24.43
N GLU A 173 12.75 27.18 -23.50
CA GLU A 173 11.77 26.39 -22.72
C GLU A 173 10.51 26.08 -23.53
N GLU A 174 10.01 27.02 -24.34
CA GLU A 174 8.87 26.79 -25.24
C GLU A 174 9.18 25.76 -26.34
N ALA A 175 10.44 25.68 -26.79
CA ALA A 175 10.87 24.70 -27.79
C ALA A 175 10.97 23.27 -27.23
N LYS A 176 11.24 23.12 -25.91
CA LYS A 176 11.27 21.82 -25.22
C LYS A 176 9.88 21.30 -24.82
N ALA A 177 8.91 22.19 -24.60
CA ALA A 177 7.55 21.81 -24.15
C ALA A 177 6.59 21.42 -25.29
N LYS A 178 6.79 21.92 -26.52
CA LYS A 178 5.94 21.61 -27.68
C LYS A 178 5.84 20.10 -28.03
N PRO A 179 6.94 19.33 -28.10
CA PRO A 179 6.89 17.91 -28.45
C PRO A 179 6.12 17.05 -27.44
N ASP A 180 6.21 17.39 -26.15
CA ASP A 180 5.54 16.67 -25.07
C ASP A 180 4.02 16.90 -25.09
N ILE A 181 3.60 18.17 -25.21
CA ILE A 181 2.18 18.53 -25.31
C ILE A 181 1.53 17.90 -26.55
N ASP A 182 2.26 17.87 -27.68
CA ASP A 182 1.77 17.26 -28.91
C ASP A 182 1.70 15.72 -28.81
N PHE A 183 2.67 15.06 -28.16
CA PHE A 183 2.58 13.63 -27.86
C PHE A 183 1.36 13.33 -26.99
N LYS A 184 1.20 14.02 -25.86
CA LYS A 184 0.08 13.77 -24.94
C LYS A 184 -1.27 13.99 -25.63
N ARG A 185 -1.39 15.03 -26.47
CA ARG A 185 -2.61 15.28 -27.28
C ARG A 185 -2.86 14.15 -28.28
N MET A 186 -1.85 13.74 -29.04
CA MET A 186 -1.97 12.66 -30.03
C MET A 186 -2.27 11.31 -29.37
N ALA A 187 -1.62 10.99 -28.26
CA ALA A 187 -1.85 9.78 -27.48
C ALA A 187 -3.26 9.77 -26.88
N LEU A 188 -3.73 10.87 -26.28
CA LEU A 188 -5.11 10.96 -25.79
C LEU A 188 -6.14 10.77 -26.90
N GLN A 189 -5.89 11.33 -28.09
CA GLN A 189 -6.76 11.12 -29.24
C GLN A 189 -6.73 9.65 -29.70
N ALA A 190 -5.53 9.08 -29.87
CA ALA A 190 -5.33 7.72 -30.35
C ALA A 190 -5.81 6.64 -29.36
N LEU A 191 -5.84 6.94 -28.07
CA LEU A 191 -6.23 6.02 -26.99
C LEU A 191 -7.62 6.30 -26.41
N SER A 192 -8.35 7.26 -26.98
CA SER A 192 -9.70 7.66 -26.52
C SER A 192 -10.74 6.54 -26.60
N HIS A 193 -10.51 5.51 -27.41
CA HIS A 193 -11.34 4.30 -27.46
C HIS A 193 -11.02 3.31 -26.33
N LEU A 194 -9.85 3.39 -25.70
CA LEU A 194 -9.44 2.53 -24.59
C LEU A 194 -9.69 3.16 -23.23
N TYR A 195 -9.47 4.47 -23.11
CA TYR A 195 -9.44 5.18 -21.83
C TYR A 195 -10.24 6.48 -21.87
N THR A 196 -10.78 6.84 -20.71
CA THR A 196 -11.33 8.18 -20.49
C THR A 196 -10.21 9.10 -19.97
N PRO A 197 -10.17 10.39 -20.35
CA PRO A 197 -9.12 11.30 -19.86
C PRO A 197 -9.00 11.34 -18.33
N ASP A 198 -10.13 11.29 -17.62
CA ASP A 198 -10.17 11.33 -16.15
C ASP A 198 -9.62 10.05 -15.48
N SER A 199 -9.53 8.94 -16.23
CA SER A 199 -8.94 7.70 -15.74
C SER A 199 -7.40 7.69 -15.79
N ILE A 200 -6.78 8.60 -16.54
CA ILE A 200 -5.32 8.61 -16.74
C ILE A 200 -4.68 9.46 -15.63
N LEU A 201 -3.96 8.81 -14.70
CA LEU A 201 -3.28 9.48 -13.60
C LEU A 201 -1.86 9.92 -13.96
N PHE A 202 -1.23 9.22 -14.90
CA PHE A 202 0.10 9.52 -15.42
C PHE A 202 0.22 9.00 -16.85
N MET A 203 0.94 9.72 -17.70
CA MET A 203 1.24 9.29 -19.06
C MET A 203 2.58 9.87 -19.48
N SER A 204 3.46 9.00 -19.99
CA SER A 204 4.75 9.37 -20.56
C SER A 204 5.10 8.45 -21.73
N PRO A 205 5.74 8.96 -22.79
CA PRO A 205 6.46 8.10 -23.72
C PRO A 205 7.68 7.47 -23.04
N GLY A 206 8.07 6.27 -23.48
CA GLY A 206 9.26 5.60 -22.98
C GLY A 206 9.71 4.41 -23.82
N ASP A 207 10.86 3.87 -23.45
CA ASP A 207 11.44 2.66 -24.04
C ASP A 207 11.43 1.52 -23.01
N LEU A 208 11.01 0.33 -23.43
CA LEU A 208 10.86 -0.85 -22.57
C LEU A 208 12.03 -1.81 -22.74
N TYR A 209 12.65 -2.15 -21.62
CA TYR A 209 13.78 -3.04 -21.52
C TYR A 209 13.45 -4.25 -20.65
N LEU A 210 13.96 -5.41 -21.05
CA LEU A 210 13.96 -6.63 -20.27
C LEU A 210 15.32 -6.80 -19.59
N LEU A 211 15.27 -6.97 -18.27
CA LEU A 211 16.40 -7.31 -17.39
C LEU A 211 16.23 -8.77 -16.97
N GLY A 212 17.14 -9.62 -17.44
CA GLY A 212 17.13 -11.05 -17.16
C GLY A 212 18.13 -11.42 -16.07
N PRO A 213 17.89 -12.50 -15.30
CA PRO A 213 18.89 -13.03 -14.38
C PRO A 213 20.18 -13.37 -15.14
N GLY A 214 21.29 -12.70 -14.81
CA GLY A 214 22.59 -12.90 -15.47
C GLY A 214 22.80 -12.15 -16.78
N LEU A 215 21.87 -11.28 -17.20
CA LEU A 215 22.12 -10.36 -18.31
C LEU A 215 22.91 -9.14 -17.81
N GLU A 216 24.14 -8.97 -18.29
CA GLU A 216 24.97 -7.79 -17.99
C GLU A 216 24.41 -6.50 -18.62
N THR A 217 23.59 -6.63 -19.67
CA THR A 217 23.02 -5.48 -20.40
C THR A 217 21.50 -5.62 -20.57
N PRO A 218 20.72 -4.55 -20.34
CA PRO A 218 19.28 -4.56 -20.60
C PRO A 218 18.98 -4.81 -22.08
N ILE A 219 18.03 -5.70 -22.38
CA ILE A 219 17.59 -5.97 -23.75
C ILE A 219 16.43 -5.04 -24.07
N LEU A 220 16.59 -4.16 -25.06
CA LEU A 220 15.50 -3.34 -25.55
C LEU A 220 14.47 -4.23 -26.27
N THR A 221 13.23 -4.17 -25.79
CA THR A 221 12.11 -4.97 -26.33
C THR A 221 11.20 -4.12 -27.21
N ASP A 222 10.86 -2.91 -26.76
CA ASP A 222 9.97 -2.00 -27.45
C ASP A 222 10.47 -0.55 -27.35
N LYS A 223 10.39 0.18 -28.46
CA LYS A 223 10.68 1.62 -28.52
C LYS A 223 9.40 2.43 -28.61
N GLY A 224 9.39 3.59 -27.96
CA GLY A 224 8.32 4.58 -28.11
C GLY A 224 6.95 4.08 -27.67
N ILE A 225 6.91 3.30 -26.59
CA ILE A 225 5.65 2.88 -25.96
C ILE A 225 5.05 4.04 -25.17
N ALA A 226 3.72 4.08 -25.08
CA ALA A 226 3.03 4.93 -24.13
C ALA A 226 2.94 4.18 -22.79
N PHE A 227 3.60 4.71 -21.77
CA PHE A 227 3.52 4.27 -20.39
C PHE A 227 2.40 5.04 -19.70
N LEU A 228 1.38 4.34 -19.19
CA LEU A 228 0.24 4.96 -18.53
C LEU A 228 0.00 4.37 -17.14
N ILE A 229 -0.38 5.22 -16.19
CA ILE A 229 -1.02 4.80 -14.95
C ILE A 229 -2.51 5.09 -15.08
N ILE A 230 -3.33 4.04 -15.00
CA ILE A 230 -4.77 4.10 -15.24
C ILE A 230 -5.53 3.74 -13.97
N ARG A 231 -6.49 4.59 -13.60
CA ARG A 231 -7.47 4.33 -12.56
C ARG A 231 -8.67 3.59 -13.15
N HIS A 232 -9.02 2.47 -12.54
CA HIS A 232 -10.21 1.68 -12.84
C HIS A 232 -11.22 1.81 -11.69
N PRO A 233 -12.48 1.39 -11.91
CA PRO A 233 -13.45 1.20 -10.83
C PRO A 233 -12.94 0.23 -9.74
N GLU A 234 -13.61 0.22 -8.58
CA GLU A 234 -13.34 -0.73 -7.48
C GLU A 234 -11.92 -0.68 -6.90
N PHE A 235 -11.36 0.53 -6.75
CA PHE A 235 -10.06 0.76 -6.09
C PHE A 235 -8.87 0.10 -6.81
N ARG A 236 -8.96 -0.09 -8.12
CA ARG A 236 -7.89 -0.69 -8.93
C ARG A 236 -7.16 0.39 -9.71
N ILE A 237 -5.83 0.36 -9.66
CA ILE A 237 -4.99 1.20 -10.50
C ILE A 237 -3.99 0.28 -11.19
N SER A 238 -3.81 0.44 -12.50
CA SER A 238 -2.89 -0.36 -13.29
C SER A 238 -1.79 0.46 -13.92
N LEU A 239 -0.67 -0.20 -14.18
CA LEU A 239 0.33 0.19 -15.14
C LEU A 239 -0.02 -0.44 -16.49
N ASP A 240 -0.26 0.38 -17.50
CA ASP A 240 -0.55 -0.06 -18.86
C ASP A 240 0.54 0.42 -19.83
N LEU A 241 1.10 -0.51 -20.61
CA LEU A 241 2.03 -0.21 -21.70
C LEU A 241 1.29 -0.36 -23.02
N VAL A 242 1.28 0.69 -23.83
CA VAL A 242 0.46 0.77 -25.04
C VAL A 242 1.32 1.06 -26.26
N ARG A 243 1.11 0.29 -27.33
CA ARG A 243 1.78 0.41 -28.63
C ARG A 243 0.73 0.36 -29.72
N GLU A 244 0.76 1.30 -30.67
CA GLU A 244 -0.16 1.33 -31.82
C GLU A 244 -1.64 1.17 -31.42
N SER A 245 -2.09 1.87 -30.37
CA SER A 245 -3.47 1.78 -29.85
C SER A 245 -3.89 0.42 -29.30
N GLN A 246 -2.92 -0.46 -28.99
CA GLN A 246 -3.13 -1.76 -28.34
C GLN A 246 -2.36 -1.85 -27.02
N ILE A 247 -2.97 -2.48 -26.03
CA ILE A 247 -2.34 -2.75 -24.74
C ILE A 247 -1.40 -3.93 -24.91
N VAL A 248 -0.10 -3.69 -24.78
CA VAL A 248 0.95 -4.72 -24.82
C VAL A 248 1.07 -5.39 -23.46
N MET A 249 0.91 -4.63 -22.39
CA MET A 249 1.03 -5.12 -21.02
C MET A 249 0.10 -4.33 -20.10
N ARG A 250 -0.59 -5.02 -19.20
CA ARG A 250 -1.38 -4.42 -18.10
C ARG A 250 -1.06 -5.13 -16.81
N ILE A 251 -0.65 -4.35 -15.80
CA ILE A 251 -0.27 -4.86 -14.49
C ILE A 251 -1.03 -4.09 -13.42
N LEU A 252 -1.75 -4.79 -12.54
CA LEU A 252 -2.37 -4.16 -11.38
C LEU A 252 -1.29 -3.73 -10.38
N MET A 253 -1.33 -2.48 -9.93
CA MET A 253 -0.40 -1.96 -8.93
C MET A 253 -0.87 -2.29 -7.51
N ASP A 254 -1.10 -3.57 -7.25
CA ASP A 254 -1.46 -4.10 -5.93
C ASP A 254 -0.22 -4.50 -5.12
N ASN A 255 -0.40 -5.28 -4.07
CA ASN A 255 0.69 -5.69 -3.18
C ASN A 255 1.73 -6.60 -3.85
N GLN A 256 1.39 -7.27 -4.95
CA GLN A 256 2.30 -8.10 -5.72
C GLN A 256 3.12 -7.28 -6.73
N PHE A 257 2.77 -6.02 -6.94
CA PHE A 257 3.54 -5.11 -7.81
C PHE A 257 4.80 -4.61 -7.10
N HIS A 258 5.90 -5.34 -7.25
CA HIS A 258 7.20 -4.93 -6.74
C HIS A 258 7.90 -4.05 -7.77
N SER A 259 8.12 -2.78 -7.44
CA SER A 259 8.67 -1.78 -8.35
C SER A 259 9.67 -0.85 -7.67
N LYS A 260 10.55 -0.25 -8.48
CA LYS A 260 11.52 0.77 -8.06
C LYS A 260 11.52 1.93 -9.04
N VAL A 261 11.44 3.15 -8.52
CA VAL A 261 11.52 4.38 -9.30
C VAL A 261 12.88 5.03 -9.06
N GLU A 262 13.64 5.27 -10.12
CA GLU A 262 14.92 5.97 -10.12
C GLU A 262 14.74 7.36 -10.73
N LEU A 263 14.76 8.40 -9.90
CA LEU A 263 14.52 9.78 -10.33
C LEU A 263 15.59 10.29 -11.32
N GLU A 264 16.86 10.02 -11.03
CA GLU A 264 18.01 10.48 -11.84
C GLU A 264 17.97 9.92 -13.26
N ASN A 265 17.61 8.64 -13.39
CA ASN A 265 17.52 7.93 -14.66
C ASN A 265 16.14 8.03 -15.31
N ARG A 266 15.19 8.75 -14.68
CA ARG A 266 13.77 8.82 -15.07
C ARG A 266 13.19 7.46 -15.43
N SER A 267 13.47 6.47 -14.60
CA SER A 267 13.13 5.09 -14.92
C SER A 267 12.36 4.41 -13.82
N ILE A 268 11.54 3.44 -14.22
CA ILE A 268 10.85 2.55 -13.31
C ILE A 268 11.15 1.12 -13.70
N SER A 269 11.52 0.30 -12.73
CA SER A 269 11.64 -1.15 -12.89
C SER A 269 10.60 -1.89 -12.06
N TRP A 270 10.19 -3.07 -12.51
CA TRP A 270 9.25 -3.92 -11.78
C TRP A 270 9.48 -5.40 -12.10
N VAL A 271 8.99 -6.28 -11.23
CA VAL A 271 9.09 -7.74 -11.42
C VAL A 271 7.80 -8.29 -12.02
N GLU A 272 7.94 -9.12 -13.04
CA GLU A 272 6.89 -9.98 -13.59
C GLU A 272 7.10 -11.44 -13.16
N ASN A 273 6.03 -12.07 -12.68
CA ASN A 273 6.00 -13.50 -12.39
C ASN A 273 5.63 -14.27 -13.66
N VAL A 274 6.62 -14.78 -14.39
CA VAL A 274 6.42 -15.51 -15.67
C VAL A 274 5.92 -16.93 -15.41
N SER A 275 6.48 -17.58 -14.39
CA SER A 275 6.07 -18.92 -13.97
C SER A 275 6.23 -19.10 -12.46
N ALA A 276 5.95 -20.31 -11.96
CA ALA A 276 6.18 -20.65 -10.56
C ALA A 276 7.65 -20.52 -10.13
N THR A 277 8.62 -20.55 -11.04
CA THR A 277 10.05 -20.54 -10.73
C THR A 277 10.84 -19.45 -11.44
N GLU A 278 10.21 -18.72 -12.36
CA GLU A 278 10.88 -17.71 -13.18
C GLU A 278 10.25 -16.34 -12.96
N ARG A 279 11.12 -15.40 -12.55
CA ARG A 279 10.85 -13.98 -12.46
C ARG A 279 11.71 -13.22 -13.44
N ARG A 280 11.13 -12.19 -14.05
CA ARG A 280 11.85 -11.26 -14.93
C ARG A 280 11.67 -9.85 -14.41
N THR A 281 12.70 -9.03 -14.57
CA THR A 281 12.61 -7.61 -14.26
C THR A 281 12.40 -6.85 -15.57
N TRP A 282 11.42 -5.97 -15.59
CA TRP A 282 11.23 -5.01 -16.66
C TRP A 282 11.73 -3.65 -16.21
N LYS A 283 12.23 -2.84 -17.13
CA LYS A 283 12.62 -1.46 -16.88
C LYS A 283 12.10 -0.59 -18.01
N THR A 284 11.45 0.50 -17.67
CA THR A 284 11.08 1.54 -18.63
C THR A 284 11.85 2.82 -18.31
N VAL A 285 12.45 3.43 -19.32
CA VAL A 285 13.02 4.77 -19.24
C VAL A 285 12.02 5.75 -19.85
N LEU A 286 11.63 6.76 -19.07
CA LEU A 286 10.55 7.69 -19.38
C LEU A 286 11.11 9.06 -19.74
N LEU A 287 10.42 9.75 -20.64
CA LEU A 287 10.79 11.12 -21.03
C LEU A 287 10.34 12.15 -19.98
N ASP A 288 9.18 11.94 -19.37
CA ASP A 288 8.61 12.84 -18.38
C ASP A 288 9.24 12.71 -16.99
N ASP A 289 8.93 13.68 -16.12
CA ASP A 289 9.29 13.62 -14.71
C ASP A 289 8.56 12.46 -13.99
N VAL A 290 9.32 11.70 -13.20
CA VAL A 290 8.85 10.49 -12.52
C VAL A 290 8.65 10.68 -11.02
N SER A 291 8.77 11.92 -10.52
CA SER A 291 8.71 12.22 -9.08
C SER A 291 7.40 11.80 -8.41
N SER A 292 6.30 11.83 -9.16
CA SER A 292 4.95 11.48 -8.69
C SER A 292 4.69 9.97 -8.63
N LEU A 293 5.49 9.14 -9.33
CA LEU A 293 5.21 7.71 -9.48
C LEU A 293 5.19 6.96 -8.14
N ASN A 294 6.13 7.26 -7.24
CA ASN A 294 6.18 6.61 -5.92
C ASN A 294 4.90 6.88 -5.10
N GLY A 295 4.36 8.11 -5.19
CA GLY A 295 3.11 8.48 -4.54
C GLY A 295 1.92 7.74 -5.15
N LEU A 296 1.84 7.69 -6.49
CA LEU A 296 0.78 6.96 -7.20
C LEU A 296 0.80 5.47 -6.91
N ILE A 297 1.98 4.83 -6.86
CA ILE A 297 2.13 3.42 -6.51
C ILE A 297 1.69 3.17 -5.06
N SER A 298 2.04 4.08 -4.14
CA SER A 298 1.64 3.96 -2.74
C SER A 298 0.12 4.10 -2.55
N ILE A 299 -0.50 5.04 -3.26
CA ILE A 299 -1.96 5.21 -3.32
C ILE A 299 -2.61 3.95 -3.91
N ALA A 300 -2.13 3.44 -5.04
CA ALA A 300 -2.67 2.24 -5.68
C ALA A 300 -2.71 1.04 -4.73
N LYS A 301 -1.59 0.78 -4.04
CA LYS A 301 -1.50 -0.30 -3.06
C LYS A 301 -2.45 -0.09 -1.88
N TYR A 302 -2.51 1.13 -1.37
CA TYR A 302 -3.38 1.46 -0.24
C TYR A 302 -4.86 1.29 -0.60
N GLU A 303 -5.33 1.89 -1.70
CA GLU A 303 -6.73 1.83 -2.12
C GLU A 303 -7.15 0.39 -2.43
N SER A 304 -6.28 -0.36 -3.14
CA SER A 304 -6.53 -1.77 -3.45
C SER A 304 -6.67 -2.63 -2.19
N GLU A 305 -5.86 -2.38 -1.16
CA GLU A 305 -5.90 -3.16 0.08
C GLU A 305 -7.03 -2.72 1.02
N LYS A 306 -7.19 -1.41 1.25
CA LYS A 306 -8.17 -0.87 2.21
C LYS A 306 -9.58 -0.78 1.65
N LYS A 307 -9.75 -0.82 0.32
CA LYS A 307 -11.04 -0.59 -0.36
C LYS A 307 -11.65 0.77 0.05
N VAL A 308 -10.79 1.78 0.14
CA VAL A 308 -11.12 3.17 0.48
C VAL A 308 -10.28 4.08 -0.42
N TYR A 309 -10.87 5.16 -0.96
CA TYR A 309 -10.12 6.12 -1.76
C TYR A 309 -9.28 7.01 -0.87
N VAL A 310 -8.04 7.29 -1.30
CA VAL A 310 -7.15 8.18 -0.52
C VAL A 310 -7.76 9.59 -0.42
N THR A 311 -8.51 10.03 -1.44
CA THR A 311 -9.24 11.31 -1.44
C THR A 311 -10.28 11.45 -0.33
N ASP A 312 -10.76 10.34 0.23
CA ASP A 312 -11.75 10.34 1.32
C ASP A 312 -11.08 10.49 2.70
N LEU A 313 -9.75 10.37 2.77
CA LEU A 313 -8.98 10.58 3.99
C LEU A 313 -8.80 12.08 4.28
N ASN A 314 -8.47 12.42 5.53
CA ASN A 314 -8.05 13.79 5.85
C ASN A 314 -6.67 14.11 5.22
N GLU A 315 -6.35 15.39 5.06
CA GLU A 315 -5.11 15.84 4.39
C GLU A 315 -3.82 15.27 4.99
N GLU A 316 -3.77 15.07 6.31
CA GLU A 316 -2.59 14.53 7.00
C GLU A 316 -2.40 13.05 6.66
N ASP A 317 -3.47 12.28 6.65
CA ASP A 317 -3.47 10.86 6.29
C ASP A 317 -3.22 10.67 4.79
N GLN A 318 -3.68 11.58 3.93
CA GLN A 318 -3.34 11.59 2.50
C GLN A 318 -1.84 11.75 2.28
N LYS A 319 -1.21 12.73 2.95
CA LYS A 319 0.25 12.95 2.90
C LYS A 319 1.02 11.74 3.44
N TRP A 320 0.52 11.14 4.53
CA TRP A 320 1.10 9.93 5.10
C TRP A 320 1.10 8.76 4.11
N VAL A 321 -0.01 8.52 3.41
CA VAL A 321 -0.14 7.41 2.44
C VAL A 321 0.65 7.69 1.16
N ALA A 322 0.57 8.90 0.62
CA ALA A 322 1.27 9.27 -0.61
C ALA A 322 2.79 9.40 -0.42
N GLY A 323 3.28 9.42 0.83
CA GLY A 323 4.69 9.58 1.14
C GLY A 323 5.24 10.96 0.76
N VAL A 324 4.37 11.97 0.61
CA VAL A 324 4.76 13.32 0.24
C VAL A 324 5.36 14.00 1.46
N VAL A 325 6.70 14.07 1.50
CA VAL A 325 7.42 14.95 2.42
C VAL A 325 7.38 16.34 1.78
N GLU A 326 6.65 17.29 2.38
CA GLU A 326 6.93 18.70 2.11
C GLU A 326 8.40 18.91 2.47
N VAL A 327 9.20 19.32 1.48
CA VAL A 327 10.64 19.52 1.65
C VAL A 327 10.83 20.57 2.73
N ASP A 328 10.96 20.14 3.98
CA ASP A 328 11.61 20.95 5.00
C ASP A 328 13.02 21.17 4.47
N SER A 329 13.33 22.42 4.17
CA SER A 329 14.63 22.91 3.70
C SER A 329 15.79 22.61 4.67
N GLU A 330 15.51 21.93 5.78
CA GLU A 330 16.50 21.22 6.58
C GLU A 330 16.79 19.87 5.92
N LYS A 331 17.56 19.90 4.83
CA LYS A 331 18.53 18.83 4.61
C LYS A 331 19.36 18.82 5.89
N GLU A 332 19.10 17.89 6.81
CA GLU A 332 20.09 17.58 7.83
C GLU A 332 21.36 17.26 7.04
N GLU A 333 22.34 18.16 7.13
CA GLU A 333 23.66 18.02 6.53
C GLU A 333 24.37 16.82 7.18
N ALA A 334 23.93 15.62 6.87
CA ALA A 334 24.77 14.43 6.98
C ALA A 334 25.63 14.39 5.71
N SER A 335 26.56 15.35 5.60
CA SER A 335 27.57 15.42 4.54
C SER A 335 28.70 14.40 4.75
N GLY A 336 28.35 13.18 5.18
CA GLY A 336 29.25 12.06 5.20
C GLY A 336 28.97 11.19 3.99
N GLU A 337 29.98 10.92 3.17
CA GLU A 337 29.97 9.73 2.33
C GLU A 337 29.79 8.53 3.27
N HIS A 338 28.55 8.06 3.44
CA HIS A 338 28.32 6.82 4.15
C HIS A 338 28.85 5.71 3.25
N GLU A 339 29.96 5.09 3.65
CA GLU A 339 30.46 3.88 3.02
C GLU A 339 29.31 2.87 2.94
N LYS A 340 29.12 2.28 1.74
CA LYS A 340 28.14 1.20 1.56
C LYS A 340 28.39 0.13 2.61
N MET A 341 27.32 -0.45 3.14
CA MET A 341 27.44 -1.50 4.12
C MET A 341 28.18 -2.72 3.54
N GLU A 342 29.41 -2.93 3.97
CA GLU A 342 30.17 -4.16 3.71
C GLU A 342 30.00 -5.11 4.90
N LEU A 343 29.20 -6.16 4.69
CA LEU A 343 28.97 -7.22 5.66
C LEU A 343 29.70 -8.50 5.23
N ASP A 344 30.82 -8.78 5.88
CA ASP A 344 31.50 -10.07 5.78
C ASP A 344 30.94 -11.02 6.83
N PHE A 345 30.01 -11.86 6.39
CA PHE A 345 29.58 -13.02 7.15
C PHE A 345 30.66 -14.08 7.10
N GLU A 346 31.13 -14.53 8.28
CA GLU A 346 32.02 -15.69 8.37
C GLU A 346 31.31 -16.92 7.75
N GLU A 347 32.09 -17.85 7.19
CA GLU A 347 31.51 -19.09 6.66
C GLU A 347 30.64 -19.75 7.74
N PRO A 348 29.42 -20.18 7.39
CA PRO A 348 28.52 -20.77 8.35
C PRO A 348 29.18 -22.00 8.96
N ILE A 349 29.34 -21.99 10.28
CA ILE A 349 29.76 -23.21 10.98
C ILE A 349 28.65 -24.23 10.74
N PRO A 350 28.95 -25.45 10.23
CA PRO A 350 27.94 -26.45 9.94
C PRO A 350 27.05 -26.65 11.17
N SER A 351 25.73 -26.52 11.00
CA SER A 351 24.80 -26.78 12.08
C SER A 351 24.99 -28.22 12.57
N ALA A 352 24.84 -28.46 13.87
CA ALA A 352 24.73 -29.82 14.38
C ALA A 352 23.69 -30.60 13.56
N PRO A 353 23.90 -31.91 13.30
CA PRO A 353 23.00 -32.70 12.46
C PRO A 353 21.56 -32.51 12.92
N VAL A 354 20.72 -32.06 11.97
CA VAL A 354 19.30 -31.79 12.22
C VAL A 354 18.62 -33.13 12.51
N ASN A 355 18.01 -33.25 13.69
CA ASN A 355 17.17 -34.40 13.96
C ASN A 355 15.79 -34.16 13.30
N GLU A 356 15.52 -34.85 12.19
CA GLU A 356 14.26 -34.71 11.44
C GLU A 356 13.02 -35.07 12.27
N ASP A 357 13.17 -35.91 13.29
CA ASP A 357 12.10 -36.31 14.20
C ASP A 357 11.67 -35.17 15.16
N PHE A 358 12.40 -34.05 15.21
CA PHE A 358 12.03 -32.93 16.07
C PHE A 358 10.80 -32.20 15.52
N GLU A 359 9.78 -32.01 16.37
CA GLU A 359 8.68 -31.07 16.13
C GLU A 359 9.21 -29.66 15.88
N ASP A 360 8.58 -28.87 15.00
CA ASP A 360 9.10 -27.55 14.62
C ASP A 360 9.17 -26.57 15.81
N ILE A 361 10.20 -25.74 15.81
CA ILE A 361 10.35 -24.61 16.72
C ILE A 361 9.19 -23.64 16.49
N LYS A 362 8.50 -23.25 17.57
CA LYS A 362 7.40 -22.27 17.54
C LYS A 362 7.85 -20.86 17.85
N ASP A 363 8.74 -20.72 18.81
CA ASP A 363 9.38 -19.45 19.20
C ASP A 363 10.77 -19.75 19.78
N SER A 364 11.67 -18.78 19.69
CA SER A 364 13.00 -18.83 20.28
C SER A 364 13.32 -17.50 20.97
N ILE A 365 14.05 -17.54 22.08
CA ILE A 365 14.48 -16.34 22.82
C ILE A 365 15.94 -16.49 23.23
N THR A 366 16.66 -15.38 23.27
CA THR A 366 18.09 -15.36 23.61
C THR A 366 18.32 -14.73 24.98
N SER A 367 19.10 -15.43 25.80
CA SER A 367 19.61 -14.92 27.07
C SER A 367 20.67 -13.85 26.82
N TRP A 368 20.55 -12.73 27.52
CA TRP A 368 21.53 -11.64 27.47
C TRP A 368 22.63 -11.81 28.52
N LYS A 369 22.45 -12.74 29.48
CA LYS A 369 23.41 -13.00 30.53
C LYS A 369 24.45 -14.06 30.17
N ASP A 370 24.02 -15.15 29.54
CA ASP A 370 24.86 -16.35 29.33
C ASP A 370 24.85 -16.86 27.88
N SER A 371 24.33 -16.05 26.95
CA SER A 371 24.27 -16.34 25.50
C SER A 371 23.58 -17.65 25.14
N ARG A 372 22.74 -18.19 26.02
CA ARG A 372 21.90 -19.36 25.72
C ARG A 372 20.72 -18.97 24.85
N VAL A 373 20.26 -19.93 24.06
CA VAL A 373 19.05 -19.81 23.26
C VAL A 373 18.06 -20.86 23.70
N TYR A 374 16.84 -20.44 24.03
CA TYR A 374 15.74 -21.32 24.41
C TYR A 374 14.78 -21.40 23.23
N ALA A 375 14.56 -22.59 22.69
CA ALA A 375 13.66 -22.83 21.58
C ALA A 375 12.48 -23.69 22.02
N SER A 376 11.28 -23.13 21.91
CA SER A 376 10.04 -23.83 22.23
C SER A 376 9.61 -24.77 21.11
N ARG A 377 9.16 -25.96 21.50
CA ARG A 377 8.55 -26.97 20.65
C ARG A 377 7.29 -27.47 21.34
N LYS A 378 6.52 -28.30 20.64
CA LYS A 378 5.36 -28.98 21.24
C LYS A 378 5.81 -29.81 22.45
N GLY A 379 5.30 -29.47 23.63
CA GLY A 379 5.60 -30.14 24.90
C GLY A 379 7.03 -30.01 25.42
N LYS A 380 7.88 -29.14 24.83
CA LYS A 380 9.31 -29.09 25.18
C LYS A 380 9.94 -27.71 25.00
N ILE A 381 11.03 -27.45 25.72
CA ILE A 381 11.98 -26.37 25.41
C ILE A 381 13.37 -26.99 25.22
N THR A 382 13.97 -26.74 24.06
CA THR A 382 15.36 -27.12 23.77
C THR A 382 16.28 -25.95 24.12
N ILE A 383 17.35 -26.23 24.85
CA ILE A 383 18.33 -25.23 25.26
C ILE A 383 19.59 -25.42 24.41
N TYR A 384 20.03 -24.34 23.80
CA TYR A 384 21.27 -24.24 23.05
C TYR A 384 22.24 -23.32 23.77
N SER A 385 23.54 -23.62 23.68
CA SER A 385 24.59 -22.81 24.28
C SER A 385 25.74 -22.66 23.29
N ASP A 386 26.47 -21.56 23.41
CA ASP A 386 27.65 -21.31 22.58
C ASP A 386 28.72 -22.38 22.79
N SER A 387 29.35 -22.78 21.70
CA SER A 387 30.52 -23.65 21.67
C SER A 387 31.50 -23.17 20.60
N GLU A 388 32.70 -23.77 20.53
CA GLU A 388 33.68 -23.47 19.47
C GLU A 388 33.12 -23.69 18.06
N SER A 389 32.15 -24.61 17.92
CA SER A 389 31.47 -24.94 16.66
C SER A 389 30.11 -24.23 16.51
N GLY A 390 29.90 -23.10 17.18
CA GLY A 390 28.62 -22.38 17.18
C GLY A 390 27.64 -22.92 18.23
N LEU A 391 26.33 -22.68 18.04
CA LEU A 391 25.32 -23.14 18.99
C LEU A 391 25.18 -24.66 18.98
N LYS A 392 25.28 -25.28 20.16
CA LYS A 392 25.00 -26.70 20.36
C LYS A 392 23.85 -26.88 21.32
N GLN A 393 22.99 -27.85 21.02
CA GLN A 393 21.99 -28.31 21.96
C GLN A 393 22.69 -28.89 23.19
N THR A 394 22.37 -28.34 24.37
CA THR A 394 22.95 -28.78 25.65
C THR A 394 21.94 -29.54 26.50
N SER A 395 20.65 -29.21 26.41
CA SER A 395 19.60 -29.88 27.17
C SER A 395 18.23 -29.73 26.52
N VAL A 396 17.29 -30.59 26.94
CA VAL A 396 15.88 -30.54 26.56
C VAL A 396 15.06 -30.66 27.84
N MET A 397 14.08 -29.78 27.99
CA MET A 397 13.14 -29.78 29.10
C MET A 397 11.76 -30.19 28.58
N ASP A 398 11.19 -31.24 29.16
CA ASP A 398 9.81 -31.65 28.89
C ASP A 398 8.82 -30.80 29.70
N LEU A 399 7.71 -30.43 29.07
CA LEU A 399 6.67 -29.57 29.63
C LEU A 399 5.29 -30.17 29.36
N ASP A 400 4.40 -30.07 30.35
CA ASP A 400 2.96 -30.37 30.16
C ASP A 400 2.21 -29.16 29.57
N ALA A 401 2.85 -28.44 28.66
CA ALA A 401 2.31 -27.26 27.99
C ALA A 401 2.98 -27.06 26.62
N ASN A 402 2.37 -26.24 25.76
CA ASN A 402 2.92 -25.92 24.43
C ASN A 402 3.24 -24.42 24.35
N PRO A 403 4.45 -23.99 24.73
CA PRO A 403 4.84 -22.59 24.65
C PRO A 403 4.77 -22.09 23.21
N SER A 404 4.12 -20.93 23.00
CA SER A 404 3.98 -20.31 21.68
C SER A 404 4.57 -18.92 21.58
N GLN A 405 4.75 -18.25 22.71
CA GLN A 405 5.47 -16.98 22.81
C GLN A 405 6.14 -16.94 24.17
N MET A 406 7.45 -16.74 24.21
CA MET A 406 8.22 -16.74 25.45
C MET A 406 8.82 -15.36 25.75
N LEU A 407 9.09 -15.10 27.03
CA LEU A 407 9.73 -13.89 27.53
C LEU A 407 10.62 -14.27 28.72
N LEU A 408 11.93 -13.99 28.64
CA LEU A 408 12.82 -14.19 29.79
C LEU A 408 12.54 -13.16 30.87
N GLN A 409 12.80 -13.49 32.13
CA GLN A 409 12.66 -12.58 33.26
C GLN A 409 13.65 -12.90 34.36
N LYS A 410 13.81 -11.94 35.28
CA LYS A 410 14.65 -12.07 36.48
C LYS A 410 16.08 -12.48 36.14
N GLN A 411 16.74 -11.73 35.26
CA GLN A 411 18.10 -12.02 34.82
C GLN A 411 18.24 -13.45 34.27
N ASP A 412 17.31 -13.81 33.39
CA ASP A 412 17.25 -15.10 32.69
C ASP A 412 17.11 -16.32 33.62
N THR A 413 16.49 -16.15 34.80
CA THR A 413 16.19 -17.28 35.71
C THR A 413 14.81 -17.88 35.49
N ASN A 414 13.90 -17.10 34.89
CA ASN A 414 12.54 -17.54 34.59
C ASN A 414 12.19 -17.31 33.12
N ILE A 415 11.31 -18.17 32.60
CA ILE A 415 10.62 -17.95 31.32
C ILE A 415 9.13 -17.78 31.61
N LEU A 416 8.57 -16.66 31.16
CA LEU A 416 7.13 -16.53 31.00
C LEU A 416 6.75 -17.02 29.61
N PHE A 417 5.63 -17.73 29.47
CA PHE A 417 5.13 -18.08 28.15
C PHE A 417 3.61 -18.15 28.07
N LEU A 418 3.11 -17.93 26.85
CA LEU A 418 1.73 -18.21 26.48
C LEU A 418 1.60 -19.63 25.93
N ASN A 419 0.46 -20.28 26.18
CA ASN A 419 0.12 -21.57 25.61
C ASN A 419 -0.82 -21.40 24.42
N SER A 420 -0.47 -21.96 23.27
CA SER A 420 -1.27 -21.91 22.04
C SER A 420 -2.74 -22.33 22.21
N LYS A 421 -3.04 -23.24 23.14
CA LYS A 421 -4.43 -23.72 23.40
C LYS A 421 -5.18 -22.87 24.43
N MET A 422 -4.46 -22.15 25.28
CA MET A 422 -5.02 -21.37 26.39
C MET A 422 -4.32 -20.00 26.46
N PRO A 423 -4.60 -19.10 25.49
CA PRO A 423 -3.87 -17.83 25.35
C PRO A 423 -4.17 -16.79 26.45
N ASN A 424 -5.10 -17.09 27.37
CA ASN A 424 -5.45 -16.23 28.51
C ASN A 424 -4.69 -16.59 29.81
N ILE A 425 -3.93 -17.68 29.80
CA ILE A 425 -3.10 -18.11 30.94
C ILE A 425 -1.64 -17.82 30.62
N VAL A 426 -0.96 -17.16 31.56
CA VAL A 426 0.49 -16.99 31.53
C VAL A 426 1.11 -18.06 32.43
N TYR A 427 2.05 -18.80 31.87
CA TYR A 427 2.81 -19.82 32.57
C TYR A 427 4.17 -19.24 32.97
N GLN A 428 4.62 -19.55 34.18
CA GLN A 428 5.93 -19.19 34.66
C GLN A 428 6.77 -20.45 34.91
N LEU A 429 7.82 -20.59 34.12
CA LEU A 429 8.82 -21.65 34.21
C LEU A 429 10.06 -21.15 34.97
N ASP A 430 10.45 -21.85 36.03
CA ASP A 430 11.72 -21.61 36.72
C ASP A 430 12.81 -22.47 36.06
N LEU A 431 13.84 -21.82 35.51
CA LEU A 431 14.90 -22.50 34.77
C LEU A 431 15.90 -23.24 35.69
N ASN A 432 15.98 -22.87 36.97
CA ASN A 432 16.84 -23.57 37.93
C ASN A 432 16.17 -24.86 38.41
N ARG A 433 14.84 -24.84 38.57
CA ARG A 433 14.04 -26.01 38.98
C ARG A 433 13.55 -26.86 37.82
N CYS A 434 13.64 -26.35 36.58
CA CYS A 434 13.14 -27.00 35.37
C CYS A 434 11.65 -27.40 35.45
N GLN A 435 10.82 -26.56 36.08
CA GLN A 435 9.40 -26.85 36.27
C GLN A 435 8.54 -25.58 36.23
N ILE A 436 7.29 -25.73 35.81
CA ILE A 436 6.28 -24.66 35.89
C ILE A 436 5.97 -24.42 37.38
N VAL A 437 6.19 -23.19 37.84
CA VAL A 437 6.05 -22.80 39.26
C VAL A 437 4.81 -21.94 39.53
N ASP A 438 4.25 -21.32 38.51
CA ASP A 438 3.01 -20.55 38.61
C ASP A 438 2.25 -20.58 37.28
N GLU A 439 0.93 -20.52 37.37
CA GLU A 439 -0.01 -20.42 36.25
C GLU A 439 -1.10 -19.44 36.65
N PHE A 440 -1.24 -18.33 35.93
CA PHE A 440 -2.22 -17.34 36.29
C PHE A 440 -2.97 -16.79 35.08
N LYS A 441 -4.29 -16.76 35.23
CA LYS A 441 -5.20 -16.13 34.28
C LYS A 441 -5.23 -14.63 34.54
N VAL A 442 -4.86 -13.85 33.54
CA VAL A 442 -4.79 -12.38 33.66
C VAL A 442 -6.19 -11.77 33.49
N LYS A 443 -6.93 -12.18 32.45
CA LYS A 443 -8.28 -11.71 32.11
C LYS A 443 -9.06 -12.77 31.33
N GLU A 444 -10.33 -12.47 31.02
CA GLU A 444 -11.13 -13.30 30.11
C GLU A 444 -10.61 -13.23 28.67
N ASP A 445 -10.24 -12.02 28.22
CA ASP A 445 -9.70 -11.81 26.88
C ASP A 445 -8.31 -12.45 26.72
N PRO A 446 -8.03 -13.13 25.59
CA PRO A 446 -6.72 -13.66 25.26
C PRO A 446 -5.62 -12.60 25.27
N ILE A 447 -4.46 -12.96 25.81
CA ILE A 447 -3.22 -12.20 25.63
C ILE A 447 -2.63 -12.61 24.28
N ARG A 448 -2.32 -11.62 23.44
CA ARG A 448 -1.67 -11.80 22.14
C ARG A 448 -0.15 -11.62 22.22
N GLN A 449 0.33 -10.74 23.10
CA GLN A 449 1.76 -10.57 23.30
C GLN A 449 2.15 -10.27 24.75
N LEU A 450 3.22 -10.94 25.23
CA LEU A 450 4.00 -10.56 26.41
C LEU A 450 5.19 -9.67 26.03
N CYS A 451 5.49 -8.64 26.83
CA CYS A 451 6.64 -7.76 26.63
C CYS A 451 7.25 -7.32 27.97
N HIS A 452 8.51 -6.90 27.96
CA HIS A 452 9.14 -6.29 29.12
C HIS A 452 8.54 -4.91 29.44
N THR A 453 8.68 -4.43 30.68
CA THR A 453 8.28 -3.06 31.05
C THR A 453 9.18 -1.98 30.46
N SER A 454 10.43 -2.33 30.17
CA SER A 454 11.39 -1.51 29.41
C SER A 454 12.31 -2.42 28.60
N LYS A 455 12.97 -1.88 27.58
CA LYS A 455 13.82 -2.65 26.64
C LYS A 455 14.88 -3.50 27.35
N PHE A 456 15.46 -3.00 28.45
CA PHE A 456 16.50 -3.69 29.23
C PHE A 456 16.02 -4.40 30.49
N SER A 457 14.71 -4.54 30.70
CA SER A 457 14.19 -5.17 31.92
C SER A 457 14.61 -6.65 32.07
N GLN A 458 14.99 -7.34 30.98
CA GLN A 458 15.54 -8.70 31.04
C GLN A 458 16.78 -8.79 31.94
N LEU A 459 17.62 -7.75 31.97
CA LEU A 459 18.85 -7.66 32.79
C LEU A 459 18.58 -7.37 34.28
N THR A 460 17.33 -7.13 34.64
CA THR A 460 16.92 -6.77 36.01
C THR A 460 16.28 -7.97 36.72
N ASP A 461 16.13 -7.89 38.04
CA ASP A 461 15.38 -8.87 38.84
C ASP A 461 13.85 -8.69 38.76
N SER A 462 13.38 -7.78 37.90
CA SER A 462 11.97 -7.41 37.81
C SER A 462 11.08 -8.61 37.49
N SER A 463 10.00 -8.72 38.25
CA SER A 463 8.90 -9.65 37.97
C SER A 463 7.77 -8.98 37.18
N LEU A 464 7.83 -7.65 36.99
CA LEU A 464 6.81 -6.94 36.24
C LEU A 464 7.00 -7.17 34.74
N PHE A 465 5.88 -7.32 34.03
CA PHE A 465 5.85 -7.39 32.58
C PHE A 465 4.56 -6.80 32.04
N LEU A 466 4.51 -6.64 30.73
CA LEU A 466 3.38 -6.12 29.99
C LEU A 466 2.64 -7.25 29.26
N GLY A 467 1.31 -7.16 29.26
CA GLY A 467 0.45 -7.99 28.44
C GLY A 467 -0.36 -7.14 27.48
N LEU A 468 -0.52 -7.60 26.24
CA LEU A 468 -1.36 -6.98 25.23
C LEU A 468 -2.42 -7.95 24.76
N SER A 469 -3.65 -7.46 24.66
CA SER A 469 -4.79 -8.10 24.02
C SER A 469 -5.28 -7.23 22.88
N GLU A 470 -6.26 -7.70 22.09
CA GLU A 470 -6.81 -6.92 20.96
C GLU A 470 -7.35 -5.54 21.34
N LYS A 471 -7.77 -5.36 22.60
CA LYS A 471 -8.46 -4.16 23.08
C LYS A 471 -7.80 -3.48 24.26
N ALA A 472 -6.77 -4.07 24.86
CA ALA A 472 -6.23 -3.57 26.12
C ALA A 472 -4.75 -3.89 26.31
N LEU A 473 -4.10 -3.03 27.09
CA LEU A 473 -2.75 -3.21 27.60
C LEU A 473 -2.80 -3.36 29.13
N TYR A 474 -1.91 -4.19 29.66
CA TYR A 474 -1.85 -4.55 31.07
C TYR A 474 -0.41 -4.45 31.58
N THR A 475 -0.24 -3.89 32.77
CA THR A 475 0.97 -4.08 33.59
C THR A 475 0.66 -5.18 34.60
N ILE A 476 1.46 -6.25 34.60
CA ILE A 476 1.21 -7.46 35.38
C ILE A 476 2.38 -7.66 36.36
N ASP A 477 2.05 -7.92 37.62
CA ASP A 477 2.98 -8.38 38.66
C ASP A 477 2.45 -9.70 39.24
N PRO A 478 3.14 -10.85 39.02
CA PRO A 478 2.74 -12.13 39.58
C PRO A 478 2.62 -12.14 41.11
N ARG A 479 3.29 -11.21 41.80
CA ARG A 479 3.28 -11.12 43.26
C ARG A 479 2.05 -10.38 43.79
N ASP A 480 1.40 -9.59 42.96
CA ASP A 480 0.16 -8.90 43.34
C ASP A 480 -1.01 -9.91 43.34
N PRO A 481 -1.84 -9.96 44.40
CA PRO A 481 -3.01 -10.84 44.45
C PRO A 481 -3.98 -10.64 43.27
N LYS A 482 -4.09 -9.42 42.73
CA LYS A 482 -4.91 -9.10 41.55
C LYS A 482 -4.20 -9.40 40.23
N LYS A 483 -2.89 -9.65 40.25
CA LYS A 483 -1.97 -9.83 39.12
C LYS A 483 -1.85 -8.60 38.21
N ILE A 484 -2.96 -7.97 37.79
CA ILE A 484 -2.99 -6.73 37.00
C ILE A 484 -2.85 -5.53 37.93
N VAL A 485 -1.75 -4.80 37.77
CA VAL A 485 -1.45 -3.57 38.54
C VAL A 485 -1.99 -2.33 37.82
N GLN A 486 -1.89 -2.29 36.50
CA GLN A 486 -2.43 -1.20 35.67
C GLN A 486 -3.07 -1.75 34.41
N THR A 487 -4.10 -1.07 33.90
CA THR A 487 -4.74 -1.43 32.64
C THR A 487 -5.25 -0.21 31.90
N PHE A 488 -5.16 -0.25 30.58
CA PHE A 488 -5.92 0.63 29.70
C PHE A 488 -6.68 -0.24 28.70
N SER A 489 -7.99 -0.03 28.58
CA SER A 489 -8.86 -0.76 27.65
C SER A 489 -9.63 0.21 26.76
N TYR A 490 -9.71 -0.09 25.48
CA TYR A 490 -10.49 0.66 24.51
C TYR A 490 -11.96 0.23 24.52
N SER A 491 -12.87 1.18 24.35
CA SER A 491 -14.29 0.88 24.08
C SER A 491 -14.50 0.33 22.68
N SER A 492 -13.73 0.83 21.70
CA SER A 492 -13.66 0.29 20.34
C SER A 492 -12.79 -0.98 20.28
N ASN A 493 -12.83 -1.73 19.16
CA ASN A 493 -11.84 -2.78 18.89
C ASN A 493 -10.70 -2.28 17.99
N PRO A 494 -9.56 -1.83 18.55
CA PRO A 494 -8.39 -1.45 17.76
C PRO A 494 -7.66 -2.64 17.13
N LEU A 495 -7.97 -3.89 17.51
CA LEU A 495 -7.29 -5.10 17.04
C LEU A 495 -5.77 -5.05 17.25
N LEU A 496 -5.34 -4.65 18.44
CA LEU A 496 -3.91 -4.63 18.78
C LEU A 496 -3.32 -6.04 18.63
N SER A 497 -2.15 -6.12 18.02
CA SER A 497 -1.51 -7.37 17.62
C SER A 497 -0.14 -7.56 18.28
N CYS A 498 0.61 -6.47 18.44
CA CYS A 498 1.98 -6.52 18.94
C CYS A 498 2.39 -5.23 19.67
N MET A 499 3.49 -5.28 20.43
CA MET A 499 4.11 -4.13 21.08
C MET A 499 5.62 -4.28 21.32
N SER A 500 6.27 -3.16 21.55
CA SER A 500 7.64 -3.04 22.07
C SER A 500 7.74 -1.89 23.07
N THR A 501 8.84 -1.88 23.82
CA THR A 501 9.16 -0.82 24.78
C THR A 501 10.50 -0.16 24.51
N THR A 502 10.62 1.12 24.85
CA THR A 502 11.90 1.86 24.90
C THR A 502 12.65 1.58 26.20
N GLU A 503 13.87 2.10 26.33
CA GLU A 503 14.64 2.08 27.59
C GLU A 503 13.88 2.77 28.73
N GLN A 504 13.17 3.86 28.44
CA GLN A 504 12.37 4.61 29.42
C GLN A 504 11.02 3.96 29.74
N GLY A 505 10.69 2.82 29.10
CA GLY A 505 9.42 2.12 29.30
C GLY A 505 8.22 2.73 28.58
N HIS A 506 8.46 3.57 27.57
CA HIS A 506 7.39 3.98 26.64
C HIS A 506 7.02 2.82 25.73
N ILE A 507 5.76 2.76 25.29
CA ILE A 507 5.22 1.59 24.58
C ILE A 507 4.75 2.01 23.19
N ALA A 508 5.18 1.25 22.18
CA ALA A 508 4.61 1.30 20.84
C ALA A 508 3.79 0.02 20.62
N ALA A 509 2.54 0.14 20.18
CA ALA A 509 1.66 -0.99 19.90
C ALA A 509 1.15 -0.96 18.45
N GLY A 510 1.29 -2.07 17.74
CA GLY A 510 0.76 -2.29 16.40
C GLY A 510 -0.61 -2.97 16.43
N SER A 511 -1.29 -2.97 15.29
CA SER A 511 -2.60 -3.62 15.15
C SER A 511 -2.74 -4.37 13.83
N ASP A 512 -3.68 -5.31 13.80
CA ASP A 512 -4.07 -6.03 12.58
C ASP A 512 -4.69 -5.09 11.52
N LYS A 513 -5.11 -3.87 11.92
CA LYS A 513 -5.56 -2.82 10.99
C LYS A 513 -4.41 -2.05 10.33
N GLY A 514 -3.18 -2.25 10.78
CA GLY A 514 -2.00 -1.52 10.31
C GLY A 514 -1.68 -0.25 11.09
N GLU A 515 -2.49 0.12 12.08
CA GLU A 515 -2.29 1.33 12.89
C GLU A 515 -1.24 1.09 13.97
N ILE A 516 -0.48 2.13 14.30
CA ILE A 516 0.52 2.14 15.38
C ILE A 516 0.12 3.17 16.43
N ARG A 517 0.09 2.77 17.70
CA ARG A 517 -0.29 3.62 18.83
C ARG A 517 0.87 3.75 19.80
N LEU A 518 1.20 4.98 20.19
CA LEU A 518 2.27 5.28 21.15
C LEU A 518 1.69 5.67 22.51
N TYR A 519 2.28 5.13 23.57
CA TYR A 519 1.89 5.39 24.96
C TYR A 519 3.11 5.80 25.76
N LYS A 520 2.95 6.83 26.59
CA LYS A 520 3.96 7.18 27.59
C LYS A 520 4.09 6.07 28.65
N GLU A 521 2.96 5.52 29.08
CA GLU A 521 2.82 4.50 30.13
C GLU A 521 1.46 3.80 29.97
N ILE A 522 1.28 2.62 30.60
CA ILE A 522 -0.02 1.95 30.69
C ILE A 522 -0.94 2.70 31.67
N GLY A 523 -2.26 2.60 31.44
CA GLY A 523 -3.30 3.24 32.26
C GLY A 523 -3.86 4.52 31.65
N LYS A 524 -3.23 5.03 30.58
CA LYS A 524 -3.69 6.20 29.82
C LYS A 524 -3.89 5.85 28.34
N LYS A 525 -4.71 6.65 27.67
CA LYS A 525 -4.92 6.54 26.21
C LYS A 525 -3.61 6.83 25.48
N SER A 526 -3.47 6.26 24.27
CA SER A 526 -2.35 6.59 23.39
C SER A 526 -2.24 8.09 23.14
N THR A 527 -1.00 8.57 23.16
CA THR A 527 -0.63 9.96 22.92
C THR A 527 -0.66 10.28 21.43
N THR A 528 -0.15 9.35 20.62
CA THR A 528 -0.02 9.49 19.16
C THR A 528 -0.51 8.21 18.49
N ASN A 529 -1.24 8.34 17.38
CA ASN A 529 -1.70 7.23 16.55
C ASN A 529 -1.29 7.47 15.10
N PHE A 530 -0.46 6.60 14.54
CA PHE A 530 -0.11 6.61 13.13
C PHE A 530 -1.05 5.70 12.33
N PRO A 531 -1.60 6.18 11.20
CA PRO A 531 -2.42 5.34 10.33
C PRO A 531 -1.56 4.27 9.65
N GLY A 532 -2.18 3.14 9.30
CA GLY A 532 -1.52 2.09 8.53
C GLY A 532 -1.44 2.39 7.04
N LEU A 533 -0.56 1.70 6.33
CA LEU A 533 -0.40 1.79 4.87
C LEU A 533 -1.09 0.63 4.11
N GLY A 534 -2.14 0.03 4.69
CA GLY A 534 -2.88 -1.08 4.08
C GLY A 534 -2.76 -2.39 4.87
N HIS A 535 -1.56 -2.70 5.38
CA HIS A 535 -1.21 -4.03 5.88
C HIS A 535 -1.23 -4.13 7.42
N ALA A 536 -1.49 -5.33 7.94
CA ALA A 536 -1.41 -5.64 9.37
C ALA A 536 0.02 -5.47 9.90
N ILE A 537 0.16 -4.92 11.12
CA ILE A 537 1.46 -4.88 11.80
C ILE A 537 1.65 -6.19 12.56
N LYS A 538 2.68 -6.97 12.18
CA LYS A 538 3.01 -8.27 12.79
C LYS A 538 3.89 -8.12 14.01
N SER A 539 4.82 -7.17 13.97
CA SER A 539 5.73 -6.88 15.07
C SER A 539 6.20 -5.43 15.00
N ILE A 540 6.63 -4.91 16.14
CA ILE A 540 7.27 -3.60 16.27
C ILE A 540 8.52 -3.77 17.12
N ASP A 541 9.56 -2.99 16.81
CA ASP A 541 10.71 -2.78 17.67
C ASP A 541 11.01 -1.28 17.76
N SER A 542 11.45 -0.82 18.92
CA SER A 542 11.74 0.60 19.18
C SER A 542 13.23 0.78 19.47
N THR A 543 13.80 1.91 19.06
CA THR A 543 15.16 2.25 19.50
C THR A 543 15.20 2.48 21.01
N ASN A 544 16.37 2.33 21.63
CA ASN A 544 16.58 2.46 23.07
C ASN A 544 16.02 3.81 23.57
N ASN A 545 16.41 4.89 22.90
CA ASN A 545 15.95 6.25 23.19
C ASN A 545 14.50 6.55 22.76
N GLY A 546 13.88 5.68 21.94
CA GLY A 546 12.55 5.91 21.39
C GLY A 546 12.47 6.98 20.31
N ASP A 547 13.59 7.41 19.72
CA ASP A 547 13.62 8.40 18.63
C ASP A 547 13.09 7.82 17.32
N TRP A 548 13.14 6.49 17.17
CA TRP A 548 12.64 5.76 16.01
C TRP A 548 11.97 4.45 16.42
N LEU A 549 11.12 3.94 15.54
CA LEU A 549 10.61 2.58 15.60
C LEU A 549 10.60 1.94 14.21
N VAL A 550 10.64 0.61 14.18
CA VAL A 550 10.38 -0.19 12.98
C VAL A 550 9.14 -1.03 13.21
N ALA A 551 8.21 -1.00 12.25
CA ALA A 551 7.02 -1.83 12.22
C ALA A 551 7.09 -2.79 11.03
N THR A 552 6.90 -4.08 11.29
CA THR A 552 7.00 -5.14 10.30
C THR A 552 5.61 -5.53 9.81
N THR A 553 5.45 -5.60 8.49
CA THR A 553 4.28 -6.20 7.82
C THR A 553 4.72 -7.44 7.03
N ASP A 554 3.82 -8.14 6.36
CA ASP A 554 4.23 -9.24 5.48
C ASP A 554 5.12 -8.76 4.32
N ASN A 555 4.84 -7.57 3.75
CA ASN A 555 5.38 -7.14 2.47
C ASN A 555 6.43 -6.01 2.53
N TYR A 556 6.53 -5.30 3.65
CA TYR A 556 7.47 -4.18 3.83
C TYR A 556 7.72 -3.89 5.31
N LEU A 557 8.78 -3.14 5.61
CA LEU A 557 8.99 -2.51 6.90
C LEU A 557 8.63 -1.02 6.84
N MET A 558 8.07 -0.48 7.92
CA MET A 558 7.87 0.95 8.12
C MET A 558 8.81 1.44 9.20
N VAL A 559 9.74 2.32 8.85
CA VAL A 559 10.62 3.00 9.80
C VAL A 559 10.08 4.41 10.05
N ILE A 560 9.68 4.68 11.29
CA ILE A 560 8.99 5.92 11.69
C ILE A 560 9.87 6.67 12.68
N GLN A 561 10.13 7.94 12.39
CA GLN A 561 10.71 8.86 13.36
C GLN A 561 9.65 9.19 14.42
N THR A 562 9.99 9.06 15.70
CA THR A 562 9.07 9.29 16.82
C THR A 562 9.49 10.45 17.70
N LYS A 563 10.53 11.20 17.31
CA LYS A 563 10.96 12.44 17.96
C LYS A 563 10.85 13.64 17.03
N TYR A 564 10.22 14.70 17.50
CA TYR A 564 10.00 15.93 16.74
C TYR A 564 10.16 17.14 17.65
N GLY A 565 10.93 18.15 17.22
CA GLY A 565 11.17 19.35 18.02
C GLY A 565 11.77 19.07 19.41
N GLY A 566 12.56 17.99 19.53
CA GLY A 566 13.17 17.55 20.79
C GLY A 566 12.27 16.70 21.70
N GLU A 567 11.00 16.53 21.38
CA GLU A 567 10.05 15.77 22.20
C GLU A 567 9.66 14.43 21.56
N LEU A 568 9.49 13.42 22.42
CA LEU A 568 9.02 12.10 22.02
C LEU A 568 7.49 12.08 21.82
N ALA A 569 7.07 11.52 20.69
CA ALA A 569 5.66 11.31 20.32
C ALA A 569 4.88 10.40 21.28
N TYR A 570 5.60 9.66 22.14
CA TYR A 570 5.05 8.90 23.26
C TYR A 570 4.53 9.82 24.36
N ALA A 571 5.20 10.95 24.61
CA ALA A 571 4.92 11.86 25.72
C ALA A 571 4.07 13.06 25.30
N LYS A 572 4.24 13.57 24.08
CA LYS A 572 3.45 14.68 23.54
C LYS A 572 2.93 14.34 22.14
N ALA A 573 1.65 14.59 21.93
CA ALA A 573 1.01 14.29 20.65
C ALA A 573 1.66 15.13 19.54
N LEU A 574 2.01 14.46 18.44
CA LEU A 574 2.52 15.16 17.27
C LEU A 574 1.38 15.95 16.63
N ALA A 575 1.44 17.28 16.76
CA ALA A 575 0.52 18.20 16.13
C ALA A 575 0.95 18.41 14.66
N ARG A 576 0.25 17.77 13.71
CA ARG A 576 0.28 18.00 12.25
C ARG A 576 1.64 17.97 11.52
N LYS A 577 2.76 17.71 12.21
CA LYS A 577 4.14 17.72 11.67
C LYS A 577 4.74 16.31 11.53
N ARG A 578 3.92 15.29 11.24
CA ARG A 578 4.41 13.91 11.12
C ARG A 578 5.06 13.73 9.75
N LYS A 579 6.34 13.38 9.75
CA LYS A 579 7.02 12.93 8.53
C LYS A 579 6.46 11.55 8.14
N PRO A 580 6.17 11.29 6.85
CA PRO A 580 5.74 9.98 6.41
C PRO A 580 6.80 8.91 6.73
N PRO A 581 6.37 7.64 6.89
CA PRO A 581 7.27 6.54 7.21
C PRO A 581 8.23 6.26 6.06
N ARG A 582 9.44 5.79 6.38
CA ARG A 582 10.35 5.22 5.39
C ARG A 582 9.96 3.78 5.15
N LYS A 583 9.53 3.48 3.93
CA LYS A 583 9.05 2.15 3.54
C LYS A 583 10.22 1.34 2.98
N LEU A 584 10.69 0.35 3.73
CA LEU A 584 11.74 -0.55 3.29
C LEU A 584 11.13 -1.74 2.57
N VAL A 585 11.57 -1.96 1.33
CA VAL A 585 11.15 -3.05 0.44
C VAL A 585 12.38 -3.67 -0.20
N ILE A 586 12.28 -4.93 -0.63
CA ILE A 586 13.34 -5.56 -1.42
C ILE A 586 13.27 -4.99 -2.84
N ASN A 587 14.43 -4.63 -3.39
CA ASN A 587 14.55 -4.16 -4.76
C ASN A 587 14.07 -5.24 -5.75
N PRO A 588 13.28 -4.88 -6.78
CA PRO A 588 12.95 -5.76 -7.91
C PRO A 588 14.11 -6.62 -8.43
N ASP A 589 15.31 -6.04 -8.56
CA ASP A 589 16.48 -6.76 -9.07
C ASP A 589 16.90 -7.91 -8.14
N ASP A 590 16.81 -7.69 -6.82
CA ASP A 590 17.10 -8.74 -5.83
C ASP A 590 15.98 -9.78 -5.76
N ILE A 591 14.72 -9.38 -5.90
CA ILE A 591 13.58 -10.31 -5.99
C ILE A 591 13.78 -11.28 -7.16
N ALA A 592 14.19 -10.78 -8.32
CA ALA A 592 14.50 -11.61 -9.49
C ALA A 592 15.78 -12.44 -9.27
N LYS A 593 16.87 -11.83 -8.79
CA LYS A 593 18.16 -12.49 -8.53
C LYS A 593 18.04 -13.69 -7.58
N TYR A 594 17.32 -13.52 -6.47
CA TYR A 594 17.11 -14.56 -5.48
C TYR A 594 15.82 -15.38 -5.70
N GLN A 595 15.11 -15.12 -6.80
CA GLN A 595 13.86 -15.80 -7.19
C GLN A 595 12.80 -15.83 -6.06
N ILE A 596 12.61 -14.69 -5.38
CA ILE A 596 11.74 -14.59 -4.21
C ILE A 596 10.26 -14.75 -4.60
N LEU A 597 9.66 -15.89 -4.24
CA LEU A 597 8.27 -16.24 -4.54
C LEU A 597 7.23 -15.34 -3.88
N THR A 598 7.43 -15.11 -2.59
CA THR A 598 6.50 -14.35 -1.77
C THR A 598 7.32 -13.66 -0.71
N ILE A 599 7.11 -12.36 -0.55
CA ILE A 599 7.70 -11.61 0.55
C ILE A 599 6.82 -11.85 1.78
N ASN A 600 7.45 -12.35 2.84
CA ASN A 600 6.82 -12.54 4.14
C ASN A 600 7.86 -12.28 5.21
N PHE A 601 8.00 -11.02 5.62
CA PHE A 601 9.01 -10.64 6.58
C PHE A 601 8.78 -11.27 7.95
N THR A 602 9.84 -11.85 8.50
CA THR A 602 9.94 -12.22 9.93
C THR A 602 10.08 -10.95 10.78
N PRO A 603 9.79 -10.99 12.09
CA PRO A 603 9.88 -9.81 12.93
C PRO A 603 11.21 -9.06 12.80
N ALA A 604 11.14 -7.78 12.41
CA ALA A 604 12.33 -6.95 12.30
C ALA A 604 12.80 -6.46 13.67
N LYS A 605 14.12 -6.43 13.86
CA LYS A 605 14.76 -6.01 15.13
C LYS A 605 15.88 -5.01 14.87
N PHE A 606 16.01 -4.03 15.75
CA PHE A 606 17.22 -3.24 15.81
C PHE A 606 18.33 -4.04 16.50
N ASN A 607 19.59 -3.77 16.17
CA ASN A 607 20.71 -4.29 16.96
C ASN A 607 20.76 -3.64 18.34
N VAL A 608 21.30 -4.36 19.33
CA VAL A 608 21.41 -3.89 20.71
C VAL A 608 22.88 -3.93 21.10
N ASN A 609 23.49 -2.75 21.22
CA ASN A 609 24.90 -2.58 21.57
C ASN A 609 25.06 -1.71 22.83
N ASP A 610 26.26 -1.76 23.41
CA ASP A 610 26.62 -0.96 24.60
C ASP A 610 26.70 0.54 24.31
N SER A 611 26.87 0.94 23.04
CA SER A 611 26.96 2.34 22.62
C SER A 611 25.63 3.09 22.62
N ASN A 612 24.53 2.42 22.96
CA ASN A 612 23.18 3.00 23.06
C ASN A 612 22.64 3.63 21.75
N GLU A 613 23.27 3.32 20.61
CA GLU A 613 22.88 3.76 19.27
C GLU A 613 22.78 2.56 18.35
N GLU A 614 21.59 2.29 17.84
CA GLU A 614 21.40 1.22 16.88
C GLU A 614 22.00 1.61 15.52
N THR A 615 22.68 0.65 14.91
CA THR A 615 23.34 0.81 13.60
C THR A 615 22.55 0.13 12.49
N SER A 616 21.63 -0.78 12.83
CA SER A 616 20.93 -1.59 11.84
C SER A 616 19.62 -2.22 12.22
N ILE A 617 18.92 -2.66 11.17
CA ILE A 617 17.65 -3.36 11.23
C ILE A 617 17.82 -4.72 10.52
N ILE A 618 17.54 -5.81 11.23
CA ILE A 618 17.55 -7.16 10.65
C ILE A 618 16.13 -7.71 10.51
N THR A 619 15.87 -8.43 9.43
CA THR A 619 14.68 -9.28 9.23
C THR A 619 15.06 -10.41 8.27
N SER A 620 14.11 -11.28 7.91
CA SER A 620 14.28 -12.31 6.89
C SER A 620 13.00 -12.50 6.09
N THR A 621 13.10 -13.04 4.88
CA THR A 621 11.97 -13.57 4.11
C THR A 621 12.36 -14.91 3.50
N GLY A 622 11.55 -15.95 3.73
CA GLY A 622 11.93 -17.31 3.33
C GLY A 622 13.28 -17.71 3.93
N ASN A 623 14.24 -18.10 3.08
CA ASN A 623 15.61 -18.43 3.49
C ASN A 623 16.60 -17.27 3.34
N LEU A 624 16.14 -16.03 3.17
CA LEU A 624 17.00 -14.87 2.98
C LEU A 624 17.00 -14.01 4.23
N VAL A 625 18.15 -13.82 4.86
CA VAL A 625 18.36 -12.83 5.92
C VAL A 625 18.71 -11.50 5.29
N ILE A 626 18.08 -10.42 5.76
CA ILE A 626 18.22 -9.08 5.20
C ILE A 626 18.57 -8.11 6.31
N VAL A 627 19.62 -7.34 6.09
CA VAL A 627 20.16 -6.37 7.05
C VAL A 627 20.23 -5.01 6.39
N TRP A 628 19.46 -4.04 6.91
CA TRP A 628 19.50 -2.65 6.49
C TRP A 628 20.49 -1.85 7.33
N ASN A 629 21.22 -0.94 6.69
CA ASN A 629 22.01 0.08 7.36
C ASN A 629 21.09 1.17 7.92
N PHE A 630 20.97 1.26 9.24
CA PHE A 630 20.04 2.20 9.86
C PHE A 630 20.50 3.66 9.71
N ALA A 631 21.81 3.93 9.57
CA ALA A 631 22.28 5.29 9.30
C ALA A 631 21.82 5.77 7.90
N SER A 632 21.98 4.94 6.89
CA SER A 632 21.46 5.20 5.53
C SER A 632 19.94 5.33 5.52
N VAL A 633 19.24 4.44 6.24
CA VAL A 633 17.80 4.52 6.42
C VAL A 633 17.39 5.79 7.14
N LYS A 634 18.20 6.42 8.01
CA LYS A 634 17.94 7.73 8.63
C LYS A 634 18.27 8.92 7.72
N SER A 635 19.14 8.79 6.72
CA SER A 635 19.46 9.87 5.77
C SER A 635 18.53 9.92 4.55
N GLY A 636 17.88 8.79 4.21
CA GLY A 636 16.84 8.71 3.16
C GLY A 636 17.10 7.58 2.19
N ASN A 637 18.31 7.03 2.22
CA ASN A 637 18.72 5.92 1.40
C ASN A 637 18.17 4.61 1.97
N ILE A 638 17.07 4.13 1.39
CA ILE A 638 16.38 2.90 1.77
C ILE A 638 16.90 1.65 1.05
N ASP A 639 17.77 1.83 0.06
CA ASP A 639 18.33 0.76 -0.79
C ASP A 639 19.63 0.17 -0.24
N ASP A 640 20.18 0.74 0.84
CA ASP A 640 21.41 0.25 1.47
C ASP A 640 21.10 -0.91 2.44
N TYR A 641 21.08 -2.12 1.89
CA TYR A 641 20.93 -3.35 2.64
C TYR A 641 21.76 -4.49 2.04
N PHE A 642 21.96 -5.53 2.85
CA PHE A 642 22.62 -6.77 2.46
C PHE A 642 21.66 -7.96 2.53
N ILE A 643 21.79 -8.91 1.60
CA ILE A 643 21.04 -10.18 1.60
C ILE A 643 22.01 -11.36 1.77
N LYS A 644 21.77 -12.17 2.81
CA LYS A 644 22.45 -13.45 3.04
C LYS A 644 21.49 -14.62 2.77
N PRO A 645 21.76 -15.47 1.76
CA PRO A 645 21.07 -16.74 1.63
C PRO A 645 21.45 -17.70 2.76
N MET A 646 20.45 -18.33 3.33
CA MET A 646 20.56 -19.37 4.35
C MET A 646 20.16 -20.73 3.79
N GLU A 647 20.58 -21.79 4.48
CA GLU A 647 20.31 -23.17 4.10
C GLU A 647 18.82 -23.53 4.20
N TYR A 648 18.13 -22.99 5.20
CA TYR A 648 16.72 -23.26 5.46
C TYR A 648 15.91 -21.97 5.58
N SER A 649 14.58 -22.10 5.47
CA SER A 649 13.66 -20.99 5.75
C SER A 649 13.81 -20.52 7.20
N VAL A 650 13.91 -19.22 7.38
CA VAL A 650 14.09 -18.58 8.68
C VAL A 650 12.72 -18.26 9.28
N ILE A 651 12.57 -18.56 10.57
CA ILE A 651 11.36 -18.28 11.36
C ILE A 651 11.54 -16.99 12.17
N LYS A 652 12.73 -16.80 12.75
CA LYS A 652 13.06 -15.67 13.63
C LYS A 652 14.55 -15.37 13.59
N ASN A 653 14.88 -14.10 13.77
CA ASN A 653 16.26 -13.60 13.81
C ASN A 653 16.34 -12.58 14.96
N GLU A 654 17.38 -12.69 15.78
CA GLU A 654 17.56 -11.85 16.96
C GLU A 654 19.05 -11.58 17.17
N PHE A 655 19.40 -10.34 17.46
CA PHE A 655 20.78 -9.98 17.80
C PHE A 655 21.12 -10.52 19.19
N LYS A 656 22.37 -10.97 19.37
CA LYS A 656 22.90 -11.16 20.71
C LYS A 656 23.12 -9.80 21.36
N TYR A 657 23.00 -9.77 22.68
CA TYR A 657 23.24 -8.56 23.44
C TYR A 657 24.75 -8.23 23.48
N GLY A 658 25.11 -7.00 23.10
CA GLY A 658 26.50 -6.53 23.14
C GLY A 658 27.42 -7.17 22.09
N ASP A 659 26.86 -7.94 21.15
CA ASP A 659 27.56 -8.62 20.07
C ASP A 659 26.76 -8.43 18.78
N ASP A 660 27.45 -8.17 17.67
CA ASP A 660 26.82 -8.02 16.35
C ASP A 660 26.45 -9.37 15.72
N SER A 661 26.67 -10.49 16.43
CA SER A 661 26.21 -11.80 16.00
C SER A 661 24.68 -11.95 16.12
N VAL A 662 24.13 -12.76 15.20
CA VAL A 662 22.69 -12.96 15.06
C VAL A 662 22.36 -14.41 15.31
N VAL A 663 21.40 -14.66 16.19
CA VAL A 663 20.74 -15.95 16.34
C VAL A 663 19.67 -16.08 15.27
N ILE A 664 19.81 -17.08 14.41
CA ILE A 664 18.88 -17.44 13.34
C ILE A 664 18.15 -18.71 13.76
N THR A 665 16.83 -18.68 13.71
CA THR A 665 15.97 -19.80 14.07
C THR A 665 15.34 -20.39 12.81
N TYR A 666 15.60 -21.67 12.58
CA TYR A 666 14.99 -22.49 11.55
C TYR A 666 13.90 -23.38 12.16
N PRO A 667 13.08 -24.09 11.35
CA PRO A 667 12.07 -25.01 11.88
C PRO A 667 12.65 -26.06 12.81
N LYS A 668 13.83 -26.60 12.51
CA LYS A 668 14.37 -27.74 13.27
C LYS A 668 15.55 -27.39 14.17
N THR A 669 16.20 -26.25 13.99
CA THR A 669 17.41 -25.90 14.76
C THR A 669 17.61 -24.39 14.84
N VAL A 670 18.58 -23.97 15.65
CA VAL A 670 19.06 -22.60 15.72
C VAL A 670 20.53 -22.56 15.33
N GLN A 671 20.94 -21.45 14.75
CA GLN A 671 22.32 -21.19 14.35
C GLN A 671 22.71 -19.79 14.79
N VAL A 672 23.98 -19.59 15.13
CA VAL A 672 24.53 -18.24 15.27
C VAL A 672 25.29 -17.92 14.02
N GLN A 673 24.88 -16.85 13.36
CA GLN A 673 25.62 -16.25 12.28
C GLN A 673 26.48 -15.14 12.88
N ARG A 674 27.80 -15.32 12.81
CA ARG A 674 28.76 -14.28 13.15
C ARG A 674 28.97 -13.39 11.93
N SER A 675 29.03 -12.10 12.17
CA SER A 675 29.37 -11.09 11.18
C SER A 675 30.46 -10.22 11.72
N ARG A 676 31.46 -9.91 10.89
CA ARG A 676 32.32 -8.76 11.15
C ARG A 676 31.64 -7.57 10.53
N TRP A 677 31.00 -6.76 11.35
CA TRP A 677 30.47 -5.48 10.91
C TRP A 677 31.65 -4.55 10.71
N ASN A 678 32.12 -4.42 9.47
CA ASN A 678 33.07 -3.37 9.12
C ASN A 678 32.33 -2.04 8.99
N CYS A 679 31.59 -1.61 10.03
CA CYS A 679 31.31 -0.19 10.22
C CYS A 679 32.56 0.45 10.84
N ARG A 680 33.70 0.39 10.15
CA ARG A 680 34.89 1.13 10.57
C ARG A 680 34.61 2.61 10.27
N LYS A 681 34.16 3.35 11.28
CA LYS A 681 34.46 4.79 11.36
C LYS A 681 35.99 4.92 11.22
N LYS A 682 36.45 5.43 10.08
CA LYS A 682 37.73 6.13 10.02
C LYS A 682 37.51 7.58 10.38
#